data_AF-A0A2P2MF66-F1
#
_entry.id   AF-A0A2P2MF66-F1
#
_cell.length_a   1.000
_cell.length_b   1.000
_cell.length_c   1.000
_cell.angle_alpha   90.00
_cell.angle_beta   90.00
_cell.angle_gamma   90.00
#
_symmetry.space_group_name_H-M   'P 1'
#
loop_
_entity.id
_entity.type
_entity.pdbx_description
1 polymer ?
#
loop_
_entity_poly.entity_id
_entity_poly.type
_entity_poly.pdbx_seq_one_letter_code
_entity_poly.pdbx_strand_id
1 'polypeptide(L)'
;MSLPTKRTATATATSSSFSSDANLSIMKKAKSQALSACSPLDNKNGLHHYSSAAATGAAADDSVVFDPSAMALDDDSNIDDRASPTAANLSRKKATPPQPAKKLVIKFVKAKPTLPTNFEEDTWAKLQSAIKAIFLKRPDSCNLELLYQAVNDLCLHKMGGNLYLRIERECEEHIGATLQSLVGQSPDLVVFLSLVERCWQDFCDQMLMIRGIALYLDRTYVKQSPNVHSLWDMGLQLFRKHLSLSPEVEHKTVTGLLRMIERERLGEAVDRTLLNHLLKMFTALGIYSERFERPFLECTSEFYAAEGMKYMQQSDVPDYLKHVEVRLHEEHERCLIYLDACTRKALIATAERQLLERHISAILDKGFMMLMDGHRIEDLHRMYSLFSRVNALESLRQALNLYIRRTGQGIVMDEEKDKDMVSSLLEFKASLDKIWYESFSKNEAFSNTIKDAFEHLINLRQNRPAELIAKFLDEKLRAGNKGTSEEELEGTLDKVLVLFRFIQGKDVFEAFYKKDLAKRLLLGKSASIDAEKSMISKLKTECGSQFTNKLEGMFKDIELSKEINESFKQSSQARTKLPSGIEMSVHVLTTGYWPTYPPMDVRLPHELNVYQDIFKEFYLSKYSGRHLMWQNSLGHCVLKAEFPKGKKELAVSLFQTVVVMLFNDAQKLSFLDIKDATGIEDKELRRTLQSLACGKVRVLQKVS
;
A
#
# COMPACT_ATOMS: atom_id res chain seq x y z
N MET A 1 -4.70 -34.95 -52.34
CA MET A 1 -5.71 -34.24 -53.15
C MET A 1 -6.53 -33.36 -52.21
N SER A 2 -6.86 -32.10 -52.47
CA SER A 2 -6.29 -31.12 -53.42
C SER A 2 -6.69 -29.71 -52.91
N LEU A 3 -5.84 -28.69 -53.13
CA LEU A 3 -6.26 -27.28 -52.99
C LEU A 3 -7.23 -26.92 -54.13
N PRO A 4 -8.12 -25.93 -53.90
CA PRO A 4 -7.85 -24.61 -54.48
C PRO A 4 -8.31 -23.43 -53.59
N THR A 5 -8.13 -22.14 -53.94
CA THR A 5 -7.02 -21.38 -54.58
C THR A 5 -7.35 -19.88 -54.39
N LYS A 6 -6.35 -19.01 -54.20
CA LYS A 6 -6.55 -17.54 -54.10
C LYS A 6 -7.11 -16.93 -55.40
N ARG A 7 -7.84 -15.81 -55.29
CA ARG A 7 -7.85 -14.78 -56.35
C ARG A 7 -7.86 -13.37 -55.76
N THR A 8 -7.30 -12.42 -56.50
CA THR A 8 -6.92 -11.07 -56.06
C THR A 8 -7.12 -10.05 -57.18
N ALA A 9 -7.56 -8.84 -56.83
CA ALA A 9 -7.43 -7.59 -57.60
C ALA A 9 -7.43 -6.43 -56.57
N THR A 10 -6.43 -5.54 -56.43
CA THR A 10 -5.88 -4.50 -57.35
C THR A 10 -6.93 -3.42 -57.69
N ALA A 11 -6.93 -2.28 -56.97
CA ALA A 11 -6.24 -1.00 -57.30
C ALA A 11 -7.12 -0.09 -58.20
N THR A 12 -7.06 1.25 -58.25
CA THR A 12 -6.20 2.35 -57.76
C THR A 12 -7.08 3.46 -57.11
N ALA A 13 -6.67 4.36 -56.20
CA ALA A 13 -5.46 5.18 -55.96
C ALA A 13 -5.45 6.55 -56.68
N THR A 14 -5.92 7.59 -55.97
CA THR A 14 -5.74 9.05 -56.22
C THR A 14 -6.09 9.84 -54.94
N SER A 15 -5.67 11.09 -54.70
CA SER A 15 -4.28 11.56 -54.44
C SER A 15 -4.26 13.09 -54.21
N SER A 16 -4.05 13.58 -52.98
CA SER A 16 -3.72 15.00 -52.71
C SER A 16 -2.89 15.17 -51.43
N SER A 17 -1.77 15.89 -51.57
CA SER A 17 -0.78 16.17 -50.53
C SER A 17 -0.74 17.65 -50.19
N PHE A 18 -0.34 18.02 -48.97
CA PHE A 18 0.31 19.30 -48.71
C PHE A 18 1.36 19.20 -47.60
N SER A 19 2.46 19.95 -47.75
CA SER A 19 3.64 19.91 -46.88
C SER A 19 4.49 21.18 -47.08
N SER A 20 4.96 21.82 -46.00
CA SER A 20 5.98 22.86 -46.07
C SER A 20 6.61 23.15 -44.70
N ASP A 21 7.93 23.02 -44.60
CA ASP A 21 8.74 23.49 -43.46
C ASP A 21 8.99 25.01 -43.50
N ALA A 22 9.36 25.62 -42.35
CA ALA A 22 10.70 26.20 -42.11
C ALA A 22 10.73 27.38 -41.10
N ASN A 23 11.60 27.28 -40.07
CA ASN A 23 12.56 28.28 -39.53
C ASN A 23 12.16 29.79 -39.42
N LEU A 24 12.43 30.55 -38.34
CA LEU A 24 13.70 30.71 -37.61
C LEU A 24 13.55 31.73 -36.42
N SER A 25 14.65 31.98 -35.66
CA SER A 25 14.88 33.01 -34.60
C SER A 25 14.21 32.75 -33.22
N ILE A 26 14.80 32.92 -32.01
CA ILE A 26 16.06 33.43 -31.41
C ILE A 26 15.85 34.67 -30.51
N MET A 27 15.92 34.46 -29.17
CA MET A 27 16.63 35.27 -28.12
C MET A 27 16.77 34.33 -26.88
N LYS A 28 17.90 34.20 -26.15
CA LYS A 28 18.67 35.17 -25.31
C LYS A 28 17.77 35.77 -24.20
N LYS A 29 18.14 35.85 -22.92
CA LYS A 29 19.41 35.68 -22.16
C LYS A 29 19.06 34.90 -20.83
N ALA A 30 19.91 34.52 -19.86
CA ALA A 30 21.32 34.75 -19.54
C ALA A 30 21.90 33.61 -18.65
N LYS A 31 23.04 33.84 -17.99
CA LYS A 31 23.62 33.06 -16.88
C LYS A 31 24.43 34.02 -15.97
N SER A 32 24.52 33.70 -14.68
CA SER A 32 25.54 34.18 -13.71
C SER A 32 25.55 33.16 -12.57
N GLN A 33 26.58 32.35 -12.29
CA GLN A 33 28.03 32.54 -12.35
C GLN A 33 28.58 33.50 -11.28
N ALA A 34 28.87 32.91 -10.12
CA ALA A 34 29.93 33.30 -9.19
C ALA A 34 30.53 31.98 -8.63
N LEU A 35 31.80 31.99 -8.21
CA LEU A 35 32.58 30.78 -7.87
C LEU A 35 33.31 30.97 -6.52
N SER A 36 33.43 29.87 -5.78
CA SER A 36 34.59 29.48 -4.94
C SER A 36 35.30 30.53 -4.07
N ALA A 37 35.33 30.30 -2.74
CA ALA A 37 36.61 30.17 -2.00
C ALA A 37 36.46 29.55 -0.58
N CYS A 38 37.40 28.65 -0.26
CA CYS A 38 38.04 28.35 1.03
C CYS A 38 37.27 28.12 2.35
N SER A 39 37.57 26.97 2.97
CA SER A 39 37.39 26.59 4.39
C SER A 39 38.59 27.08 5.26
N PRO A 40 38.80 26.60 6.52
CA PRO A 40 37.94 26.52 7.72
C PRO A 40 38.61 27.23 8.94
N LEU A 41 38.01 27.22 10.16
CA LEU A 41 38.71 27.09 11.48
C LEU A 41 37.75 27.17 12.72
N ASP A 42 38.31 26.94 13.92
CA ASP A 42 37.65 26.46 15.16
C ASP A 42 37.12 27.50 16.20
N ASN A 43 36.40 26.93 17.20
CA ASN A 43 36.40 27.26 18.65
C ASN A 43 35.44 28.32 19.29
N LYS A 44 34.41 27.76 19.97
CA LYS A 44 34.03 27.92 21.41
C LYS A 44 33.62 29.28 22.05
N ASN A 45 32.55 29.19 22.85
CA ASN A 45 32.03 30.10 23.91
C ASN A 45 31.49 31.46 23.40
N GLY A 46 30.26 31.93 23.68
CA GLY A 46 29.09 31.45 24.46
C GLY A 46 27.81 32.25 24.05
N LEU A 47 26.74 32.43 24.85
CA LEU A 47 26.45 31.96 26.22
C LEU A 47 24.93 31.76 26.50
N HIS A 48 24.20 32.70 27.14
CA HIS A 48 22.78 32.58 27.53
C HIS A 48 21.79 33.32 26.60
N HIS A 49 20.65 32.70 26.25
CA HIS A 49 19.37 32.94 26.96
C HIS A 49 18.25 31.94 26.55
N TYR A 50 17.17 31.87 27.33
CA TYR A 50 16.00 31.00 27.12
C TYR A 50 15.08 31.46 25.97
N SER A 51 14.52 30.52 25.20
CA SER A 51 13.06 30.41 24.98
C SER A 51 12.67 29.05 24.33
N SER A 52 11.36 28.77 24.30
CA SER A 52 10.76 27.46 23.99
C SER A 52 10.69 27.10 22.50
N ALA A 53 10.74 25.79 22.24
CA ALA A 53 10.17 25.11 21.06
C ALA A 53 8.62 25.27 21.02
N ALA A 54 7.90 25.04 19.91
CA ALA A 54 8.26 24.89 18.49
C ALA A 54 6.98 25.17 17.65
N ALA A 55 7.12 25.44 16.34
CA ALA A 55 5.97 25.72 15.47
C ALA A 55 6.07 25.04 14.09
N THR A 56 5.11 24.16 13.82
CA THR A 56 4.76 23.58 12.50
C THR A 56 3.25 23.27 12.54
N GLY A 57 2.43 23.57 11.53
CA GLY A 57 2.68 24.24 10.25
C GLY A 57 1.84 23.59 9.15
N ALA A 58 1.04 24.38 8.41
CA ALA A 58 0.02 23.94 7.45
C ALA A 58 -1.21 23.24 8.10
N ALA A 59 -2.44 23.33 7.58
CA ALA A 59 -3.02 24.20 6.54
C ALA A 59 -4.49 24.51 6.88
N ALA A 60 -5.11 25.45 6.16
CA ALA A 60 -6.52 25.80 6.33
C ALA A 60 -7.44 25.01 5.38
N ASP A 61 -8.71 24.85 5.77
CA ASP A 61 -9.84 24.85 4.86
C ASP A 61 -11.05 25.50 5.56
N ASP A 62 -11.95 26.11 4.79
CA ASP A 62 -12.95 27.07 5.28
C ASP A 62 -14.38 26.49 5.19
N SER A 63 -15.07 26.33 6.32
CA SER A 63 -16.51 26.04 6.32
C SER A 63 -17.23 26.68 7.51
N VAL A 64 -17.99 27.74 7.22
CA VAL A 64 -18.71 28.53 8.22
C VAL A 64 -20.00 27.81 8.63
N VAL A 65 -19.98 27.19 9.81
CA VAL A 65 -21.19 26.71 10.51
C VAL A 65 -21.61 27.74 11.55
N PHE A 66 -22.87 28.18 11.50
CA PHE A 66 -23.41 29.23 12.36
C PHE A 66 -24.13 28.64 13.58
N ASP A 67 -23.43 28.54 14.73
CA ASP A 67 -24.01 28.10 16.01
C ASP A 67 -24.36 29.30 16.91
N PRO A 68 -25.65 29.58 17.18
CA PRO A 68 -26.09 30.70 18.01
C PRO A 68 -26.12 30.36 19.52
N SER A 69 -25.04 29.80 20.08
CA SER A 69 -24.96 29.36 21.48
C SER A 69 -23.79 29.98 22.27
N ALA A 70 -23.58 31.29 22.13
CA ALA A 70 -22.61 32.04 22.93
C ALA A 70 -23.25 33.26 23.62
N MET A 71 -23.44 33.17 24.94
CA MET A 71 -23.48 34.28 25.93
C MET A 71 -23.70 33.67 27.34
N ALA A 72 -22.67 33.01 27.86
CA ALA A 72 -22.51 32.75 29.29
C ALA A 72 -21.39 33.69 29.79
N LEU A 73 -21.60 34.28 30.96
CA LEU A 73 -20.58 35.06 31.66
C LEU A 73 -20.21 34.31 32.93
N ASP A 74 -18.92 34.06 33.13
CA ASP A 74 -18.42 33.41 34.34
C ASP A 74 -18.54 34.34 35.56
N ASP A 75 -18.73 33.69 36.71
CA ASP A 75 -18.72 34.28 38.05
C ASP A 75 -17.44 33.83 38.76
N ASP A 76 -16.69 34.75 39.35
CA ASP A 76 -16.20 34.55 40.72
C ASP A 76 -15.82 35.90 41.37
N SER A 77 -15.74 35.89 42.69
CA SER A 77 -15.41 37.00 43.55
C SER A 77 -14.13 36.73 44.34
N ASN A 78 -13.33 37.77 44.64
CA ASN A 78 -12.33 37.69 45.70
C ASN A 78 -12.00 39.07 46.30
N ILE A 79 -11.32 39.05 47.44
CA ILE A 79 -11.48 40.05 48.51
C ILE A 79 -10.14 40.77 48.85
N ASP A 80 -10.29 41.92 49.54
CA ASP A 80 -9.33 42.66 50.38
C ASP A 80 -8.50 43.87 49.85
N ASP A 81 -8.77 44.99 50.52
CA ASP A 81 -7.84 45.92 51.18
C ASP A 81 -6.70 46.62 50.36
N ARG A 82 -6.93 47.90 49.95
CA ARG A 82 -6.40 49.07 50.71
C ARG A 82 -6.66 50.48 50.13
N ALA A 83 -7.18 51.33 51.02
CA ALA A 83 -6.78 52.73 51.32
C ALA A 83 -6.70 53.86 50.25
N SER A 84 -7.44 54.93 50.57
CA SER A 84 -7.09 56.37 50.43
C SER A 84 -7.45 57.14 49.14
N PRO A 85 -8.52 57.98 49.18
CA PRO A 85 -8.77 59.05 48.22
C PRO A 85 -8.22 60.41 48.69
N THR A 86 -8.01 61.35 47.76
CA THR A 86 -7.74 62.76 48.08
C THR A 86 -8.79 63.71 47.52
N ALA A 87 -9.19 64.63 48.41
CA ALA A 87 -10.07 65.79 48.29
C ALA A 87 -9.96 66.61 46.96
N ALA A 88 -10.93 67.48 46.60
CA ALA A 88 -11.91 68.20 47.42
C ALA A 88 -13.15 68.63 46.56
N ASN A 89 -14.20 69.32 47.04
CA ASN A 89 -14.53 69.92 48.35
C ASN A 89 -16.06 70.15 48.48
N LEU A 90 -16.54 70.48 49.70
CA LEU A 90 -17.76 71.25 50.09
C LEU A 90 -18.68 70.65 51.20
N SER A 91 -18.25 70.87 52.44
CA SER A 91 -19.06 71.43 53.55
C SER A 91 -20.41 70.81 53.98
N ARG A 92 -20.32 69.75 54.80
CA ARG A 92 -20.62 69.79 56.27
C ARG A 92 -22.05 70.16 56.78
N LYS A 93 -22.77 69.16 57.33
CA LYS A 93 -23.42 69.20 58.68
C LYS A 93 -23.75 67.78 59.21
N LYS A 94 -24.18 67.64 60.47
CA LYS A 94 -24.11 66.39 61.28
C LYS A 94 -25.47 65.66 61.51
N ALA A 95 -25.37 64.33 61.55
CA ALA A 95 -26.04 63.36 62.46
C ALA A 95 -27.56 63.10 62.42
N THR A 96 -27.94 61.84 62.18
CA THR A 96 -28.80 60.97 63.04
C THR A 96 -28.83 59.52 62.47
N PRO A 97 -29.18 58.48 63.26
CA PRO A 97 -29.19 57.08 62.81
C PRO A 97 -30.41 56.74 61.92
N PRO A 98 -30.36 55.63 61.14
CA PRO A 98 -31.42 55.29 60.18
C PRO A 98 -32.73 54.88 60.87
N GLN A 99 -33.85 55.40 60.34
CA GLN A 99 -35.21 54.99 60.71
C GLN A 99 -35.58 53.63 60.07
N PRO A 100 -36.49 52.84 60.68
CA PRO A 100 -36.99 51.62 60.06
C PRO A 100 -37.69 51.88 58.71
N ALA A 101 -37.57 50.93 57.79
CA ALA A 101 -38.08 51.05 56.42
C ALA A 101 -39.61 51.27 56.40
N LYS A 102 -40.03 52.40 55.82
CA LYS A 102 -41.44 52.80 55.75
C LYS A 102 -42.19 51.96 54.71
N LYS A 103 -43.10 51.07 55.15
CA LYS A 103 -44.10 50.45 54.25
C LYS A 103 -45.00 51.56 53.68
N LEU A 104 -44.91 51.77 52.37
CA LEU A 104 -45.84 52.64 51.65
C LEU A 104 -47.22 51.97 51.55
N VAL A 105 -48.20 52.51 52.26
CA VAL A 105 -49.61 52.10 52.15
C VAL A 105 -50.32 53.04 51.17
N ILE A 106 -50.61 52.54 49.98
CA ILE A 106 -51.39 53.26 48.96
C ILE A 106 -52.83 53.36 49.45
N LYS A 107 -53.39 54.58 49.52
CA LYS A 107 -54.81 54.79 49.83
C LYS A 107 -55.65 54.46 48.61
N PHE A 108 -56.50 53.44 48.72
CA PHE A 108 -57.42 53.04 47.65
C PHE A 108 -58.56 54.04 47.47
N VAL A 109 -58.87 54.35 46.21
CA VAL A 109 -60.17 54.86 45.76
C VAL A 109 -60.63 53.93 44.64
N LYS A 110 -61.86 53.40 44.77
CA LYS A 110 -62.39 52.22 44.08
C LYS A 110 -61.71 50.90 44.52
N ALA A 111 -62.47 49.81 44.44
CA ALA A 111 -62.04 48.47 44.84
C ALA A 111 -61.00 47.89 43.87
N LYS A 112 -60.38 46.75 44.23
CA LYS A 112 -59.63 45.94 43.26
C LYS A 112 -60.50 45.71 42.01
N PRO A 113 -60.00 45.92 40.78
CA PRO A 113 -60.68 45.45 39.60
C PRO A 113 -60.74 43.91 39.67
N THR A 114 -61.91 43.38 39.97
CA THR A 114 -62.21 41.96 39.83
C THR A 114 -62.31 41.65 38.35
N LEU A 115 -61.68 40.54 37.92
CA LEU A 115 -61.86 40.01 36.58
C LEU A 115 -63.36 39.87 36.26
N PRO A 116 -63.81 40.22 35.04
CA PRO A 116 -65.10 39.79 34.54
C PRO A 116 -65.21 38.26 34.67
N THR A 117 -66.36 37.75 35.10
CA THR A 117 -66.58 36.30 35.30
C THR A 117 -66.36 35.48 34.04
N ASN A 118 -66.50 36.12 32.87
CA ASN A 118 -66.37 35.50 31.56
C ASN A 118 -64.99 35.73 30.93
N PHE A 119 -64.06 36.44 31.59
CA PHE A 119 -62.78 36.86 31.00
C PHE A 119 -61.94 35.69 30.48
N GLU A 120 -61.98 34.53 31.16
CA GLU A 120 -61.30 33.32 30.69
C GLU A 120 -61.92 32.81 29.38
N GLU A 121 -63.24 32.67 29.31
CA GLU A 121 -63.95 32.15 28.13
C GLU A 121 -64.00 33.14 26.96
N ASP A 122 -64.22 34.44 27.22
CA ASP A 122 -64.24 35.50 26.19
C ASP A 122 -62.85 35.73 25.57
N THR A 123 -61.78 35.30 26.26
CA THR A 123 -60.40 35.37 25.78
C THR A 123 -59.99 34.04 25.14
N TRP A 124 -60.38 32.91 25.74
CA TRP A 124 -60.21 31.59 25.14
C TRP A 124 -60.93 31.49 23.79
N ALA A 125 -62.17 31.96 23.64
CA ALA A 125 -62.91 31.91 22.38
C ALA A 125 -62.18 32.66 21.24
N LYS A 126 -61.48 33.75 21.54
CA LYS A 126 -60.65 34.49 20.56
C LYS A 126 -59.40 33.70 20.17
N LEU A 127 -58.70 33.13 21.15
CA LEU A 127 -57.53 32.28 20.92
C LEU A 127 -57.89 30.99 20.17
N GLN A 128 -58.98 30.34 20.54
CA GLN A 128 -59.55 29.17 19.87
C GLN A 128 -59.95 29.48 18.42
N SER A 129 -60.55 30.64 18.16
CA SER A 129 -60.86 31.10 16.81
C SER A 129 -59.60 31.30 15.96
N ALA A 130 -58.53 31.89 16.53
CA ALA A 130 -57.26 32.08 15.83
C ALA A 130 -56.53 30.76 15.57
N ILE A 131 -56.44 29.88 16.58
CA ILE A 131 -55.89 28.52 16.42
C ILE A 131 -56.64 27.75 15.31
N LYS A 132 -57.97 27.86 15.24
CA LYS A 132 -58.77 27.25 14.17
C LYS A 132 -58.58 27.94 12.81
N ALA A 133 -58.34 29.25 12.77
CA ALA A 133 -57.99 29.95 11.53
C ALA A 133 -56.62 29.51 10.98
N ILE A 134 -55.61 29.38 11.86
CA ILE A 134 -54.27 28.85 11.55
C ILE A 134 -54.37 27.42 10.99
N PHE A 135 -55.08 26.51 11.66
CA PHE A 135 -55.30 25.14 11.18
C PHE A 135 -56.04 25.09 9.83
N LEU A 136 -57.01 25.98 9.61
CA LEU A 136 -57.75 26.08 8.34
C LEU A 136 -57.05 26.95 7.27
N LYS A 137 -55.84 27.45 7.54
CA LYS A 137 -55.07 28.39 6.68
C LYS A 137 -55.89 29.59 6.19
N ARG A 138 -56.68 30.18 7.10
CA ARG A 138 -57.52 31.36 6.85
C ARG A 138 -56.87 32.63 7.42
N PRO A 139 -57.06 33.81 6.80
CA PRO A 139 -56.57 35.06 7.38
C PRO A 139 -57.31 35.38 8.68
N ASP A 140 -56.55 35.63 9.74
CA ASP A 140 -57.09 36.01 11.04
C ASP A 140 -57.67 37.42 11.05
N SER A 141 -58.78 37.60 11.78
CA SER A 141 -59.43 38.90 12.00
C SER A 141 -58.87 39.66 13.20
N CYS A 142 -57.83 39.15 13.86
CA CYS A 142 -57.22 39.71 15.06
C CYS A 142 -55.71 39.89 14.89
N ASN A 143 -55.17 41.02 15.37
CA ASN A 143 -53.74 41.28 15.36
C ASN A 143 -53.01 40.29 16.30
N LEU A 144 -51.94 39.65 15.80
CA LEU A 144 -51.09 38.72 16.54
C LEU A 144 -50.58 39.32 17.87
N GLU A 145 -50.31 40.62 17.91
CA GLU A 145 -49.90 41.32 19.13
C GLU A 145 -50.98 41.28 20.22
N LEU A 146 -52.26 41.44 19.85
CA LEU A 146 -53.38 41.38 20.79
C LEU A 146 -53.63 39.94 21.28
N LEU A 147 -53.36 38.94 20.44
CA LEU A 147 -53.43 37.53 20.83
C LEU A 147 -52.30 37.16 21.79
N TYR A 148 -51.08 37.66 21.57
CA TYR A 148 -49.96 37.51 22.51
C TYR A 148 -50.22 38.22 23.85
N GLN A 149 -50.73 39.45 23.82
CA GLN A 149 -51.14 40.19 25.03
C GLN A 149 -52.24 39.43 25.81
N ALA A 150 -53.22 38.86 25.11
CA ALA A 150 -54.26 38.02 25.71
C ALA A 150 -53.69 36.76 26.40
N VAL A 151 -52.70 36.07 25.80
CA VAL A 151 -52.01 34.95 26.46
C VAL A 151 -51.23 35.41 27.69
N ASN A 152 -50.52 36.54 27.60
CA ASN A 152 -49.79 37.13 28.73
C ASN A 152 -50.72 37.42 29.92
N ASP A 153 -51.86 38.07 29.70
CA ASP A 153 -52.81 38.42 30.76
C ASP A 153 -53.43 37.16 31.42
N LEU A 154 -53.81 36.14 30.63
CA LEU A 154 -54.28 34.86 31.17
C LEU A 154 -53.22 34.16 32.04
N CYS A 155 -51.95 34.20 31.61
CA CYS A 155 -50.83 33.63 32.36
C CYS A 155 -50.52 34.41 33.65
N LEU A 156 -50.55 35.75 33.61
CA LEU A 156 -50.39 36.62 34.79
C LEU A 156 -51.47 36.36 35.85
N HIS A 157 -52.69 36.00 35.42
CA HIS A 157 -53.78 35.58 36.29
C HIS A 157 -53.71 34.10 36.75
N LYS A 158 -52.58 33.41 36.53
CA LYS A 158 -52.29 32.01 36.89
C LYS A 158 -53.13 30.96 36.15
N MET A 159 -53.81 31.30 35.06
CA MET A 159 -54.67 30.37 34.30
C MET A 159 -53.91 29.55 33.24
N GLY A 160 -52.58 29.71 33.16
CA GLY A 160 -51.73 29.07 32.14
C GLY A 160 -51.86 27.55 32.02
N GLY A 161 -52.10 26.83 33.13
CA GLY A 161 -52.31 25.39 33.10
C GLY A 161 -53.61 24.95 32.41
N ASN A 162 -54.69 25.73 32.56
CA ASN A 162 -55.93 25.47 31.81
C ASN A 162 -55.72 25.83 30.33
N LEU A 163 -55.07 26.96 30.06
CA LEU A 163 -54.76 27.39 28.69
C LEU A 163 -53.92 26.35 27.93
N TYR A 164 -52.89 25.76 28.56
CA TYR A 164 -52.10 24.68 27.98
C TYR A 164 -52.98 23.48 27.59
N LEU A 165 -53.78 22.95 28.52
CA LEU A 165 -54.66 21.80 28.28
C LEU A 165 -55.75 22.06 27.23
N ARG A 166 -56.21 23.31 27.10
CA ARG A 166 -57.14 23.72 26.04
C ARG A 166 -56.47 23.78 24.67
N ILE A 167 -55.23 24.30 24.58
CA ILE A 167 -54.43 24.29 23.34
C ILE A 167 -54.10 22.84 22.93
N GLU A 168 -53.66 22.00 23.87
CA GLU A 168 -53.33 20.59 23.66
C GLU A 168 -54.49 19.82 22.99
N ARG A 169 -55.73 20.00 23.49
CA ARG A 169 -56.93 19.36 22.92
C ARG A 169 -57.24 19.83 21.49
N GLU A 170 -57.17 21.12 21.23
CA GLU A 170 -57.43 21.67 19.89
C GLU A 170 -56.39 21.20 18.87
N CYS A 171 -55.13 21.07 19.30
CA CYS A 171 -54.07 20.43 18.52
C CYS A 171 -54.37 18.93 18.30
N GLU A 172 -54.78 18.19 19.35
CA GLU A 172 -55.07 16.76 19.27
C GLU A 172 -56.22 16.46 18.29
N GLU A 173 -57.34 17.19 18.39
CA GLU A 173 -58.49 17.04 17.49
C GLU A 173 -58.10 17.33 16.03
N HIS A 174 -57.29 18.37 15.76
CA HIS A 174 -56.86 18.68 14.40
C HIS A 174 -55.84 17.69 13.83
N ILE A 175 -54.82 17.30 14.60
CA ILE A 175 -53.77 16.35 14.19
C ILE A 175 -54.41 14.99 13.92
N GLY A 176 -55.30 14.53 14.80
CA GLY A 176 -56.04 13.28 14.62
C GLY A 176 -56.90 13.27 13.37
N ALA A 177 -57.68 14.33 13.13
CA ALA A 177 -58.51 14.44 11.93
C ALA A 177 -57.68 14.49 10.63
N THR A 178 -56.56 15.21 10.64
CA THR A 178 -55.70 15.38 9.45
C THR A 178 -54.98 14.08 9.09
N LEU A 179 -54.38 13.39 10.07
CA LEU A 179 -53.75 12.09 9.83
C LEU A 179 -54.77 11.00 9.44
N GLN A 180 -55.96 10.99 10.07
CA GLN A 180 -57.05 10.09 9.68
C GLN A 180 -57.53 10.34 8.25
N SER A 181 -57.43 11.57 7.73
CA SER A 181 -57.79 11.90 6.35
C SER A 181 -56.88 11.25 5.31
N LEU A 182 -55.62 10.94 5.66
CA LEU A 182 -54.64 10.30 4.76
C LEU A 182 -54.91 8.80 4.56
N VAL A 183 -55.66 8.16 5.46
CA VAL A 183 -56.03 6.75 5.36
C VAL A 183 -56.84 6.50 4.09
N GLY A 184 -56.48 5.48 3.30
CA GLY A 184 -57.10 5.20 2.01
C GLY A 184 -56.75 6.17 0.86
N GLN A 185 -55.98 7.25 1.09
CA GLN A 185 -55.49 8.08 -0.01
C GLN A 185 -54.46 7.33 -0.88
N SER A 186 -54.40 7.74 -2.16
CA SER A 186 -53.50 7.35 -3.26
C SER A 186 -52.96 5.90 -3.28
N PRO A 187 -53.24 5.10 -4.33
CA PRO A 187 -52.53 3.84 -4.56
C PRO A 187 -51.08 4.05 -5.02
N ASP A 188 -50.73 5.23 -5.57
CA ASP A 188 -49.35 5.59 -5.88
C ASP A 188 -48.64 6.08 -4.61
N LEU A 189 -47.57 5.38 -4.25
CA LEU A 189 -46.76 5.66 -3.07
C LEU A 189 -45.99 6.99 -3.16
N VAL A 190 -45.56 7.44 -4.36
CA VAL A 190 -44.82 8.70 -4.48
C VAL A 190 -45.76 9.88 -4.22
N VAL A 191 -46.95 9.84 -4.82
CA VAL A 191 -48.03 10.81 -4.57
C VAL A 191 -48.46 10.78 -3.10
N PHE A 192 -48.55 9.59 -2.49
CA PHE A 192 -48.85 9.43 -1.07
C PHE A 192 -47.78 10.08 -0.17
N LEU A 193 -46.50 9.88 -0.47
CA LEU A 193 -45.40 10.50 0.29
C LEU A 193 -45.46 12.03 0.24
N SER A 194 -45.73 12.63 -0.93
CA SER A 194 -45.90 14.10 -1.04
C SER A 194 -47.11 14.62 -0.25
N LEU A 195 -48.15 13.81 -0.06
CA LEU A 195 -49.31 14.17 0.79
C LEU A 195 -48.95 14.10 2.29
N VAL A 196 -48.16 13.11 2.70
CA VAL A 196 -47.61 13.02 4.07
C VAL A 196 -46.61 14.15 4.36
N GLU A 197 -45.73 14.47 3.41
CA GLU A 197 -44.73 15.54 3.55
C GLU A 197 -45.39 16.91 3.66
N ARG A 198 -46.39 17.18 2.82
CA ARG A 198 -47.21 18.39 2.94
C ARG A 198 -47.98 18.44 4.25
N CYS A 199 -48.55 17.32 4.72
CA CYS A 199 -49.21 17.24 6.02
C CYS A 199 -48.24 17.58 7.18
N TRP A 200 -46.98 17.15 7.07
CA TRP A 200 -45.93 17.44 8.04
C TRP A 200 -45.49 18.91 8.00
N GLN A 201 -45.24 19.47 6.82
CA GLN A 201 -44.91 20.90 6.65
C GLN A 201 -46.04 21.79 7.18
N ASP A 202 -47.29 21.51 6.80
CA ASP A 202 -48.47 22.24 7.25
C ASP A 202 -48.58 22.21 8.79
N PHE A 203 -48.36 21.04 9.41
CA PHE A 203 -48.29 20.90 10.87
C PHE A 203 -47.14 21.71 11.51
N CYS A 204 -45.93 21.67 10.94
CA CYS A 204 -44.79 22.41 11.47
C CYS A 204 -45.03 23.93 11.44
N ASP A 205 -45.51 24.47 10.32
CA ASP A 205 -45.82 25.89 10.17
C ASP A 205 -46.91 26.33 11.17
N GLN A 206 -47.99 25.55 11.28
CA GLN A 206 -49.09 25.81 12.23
C GLN A 206 -48.58 25.79 13.68
N MET A 207 -47.76 24.80 14.06
CA MET A 207 -47.24 24.67 15.41
C MET A 207 -46.25 25.79 15.77
N LEU A 208 -45.43 26.25 14.81
CA LEU A 208 -44.58 27.43 14.98
C LEU A 208 -45.40 28.71 15.17
N MET A 209 -46.49 28.90 14.42
CA MET A 209 -47.40 30.04 14.59
C MET A 209 -48.12 30.02 15.95
N ILE A 210 -48.64 28.86 16.37
CA ILE A 210 -49.28 28.67 17.69
C ILE A 210 -48.27 28.95 18.81
N ARG A 211 -47.04 28.42 18.71
CA ARG A 211 -45.95 28.71 19.66
C ARG A 211 -45.56 30.18 19.68
N GLY A 212 -45.62 30.89 18.55
CA GLY A 212 -45.38 32.32 18.45
C GLY A 212 -46.40 33.14 19.25
N ILE A 213 -47.70 32.85 19.06
CA ILE A 213 -48.80 33.48 19.83
C ILE A 213 -48.69 33.13 21.32
N ALA A 214 -48.41 31.88 21.64
CA ALA A 214 -48.33 31.37 23.01
C ALA A 214 -46.92 31.48 23.64
N LEU A 215 -46.01 32.28 23.08
CA LEU A 215 -44.60 32.33 23.50
C LEU A 215 -44.41 32.70 24.98
N TYR A 216 -45.33 33.48 25.56
CA TYR A 216 -45.29 33.80 26.99
C TYR A 216 -45.60 32.57 27.87
N LEU A 217 -46.53 31.70 27.44
CA LEU A 217 -46.87 30.45 28.13
C LEU A 217 -45.69 29.47 28.11
N ASP A 218 -45.06 29.30 26.95
CA ASP A 218 -43.88 28.45 26.72
C ASP A 218 -42.68 28.91 27.57
N ARG A 219 -42.47 30.23 27.70
CA ARG A 219 -41.35 30.81 28.47
C ARG A 219 -41.59 30.95 29.97
N THR A 220 -42.85 30.97 30.43
CA THR A 220 -43.17 31.13 31.86
C THR A 220 -43.70 29.84 32.49
N TYR A 221 -44.95 29.46 32.18
CA TYR A 221 -45.64 28.34 32.82
C TYR A 221 -44.95 27.00 32.53
N VAL A 222 -44.63 26.72 31.27
CA VAL A 222 -43.96 25.46 30.88
C VAL A 222 -42.57 25.37 31.51
N LYS A 223 -41.74 26.42 31.34
CA LYS A 223 -40.39 26.45 31.93
C LYS A 223 -40.36 26.35 33.47
N GLN A 224 -41.45 26.69 34.15
CA GLN A 224 -41.59 26.55 35.61
C GLN A 224 -42.18 25.20 36.05
N SER A 225 -42.68 24.38 35.12
CA SER A 225 -43.43 23.15 35.40
C SER A 225 -42.67 21.91 34.88
N PRO A 226 -41.90 21.19 35.71
CA PRO A 226 -40.94 20.18 35.25
C PRO A 226 -41.55 18.93 34.57
N ASN A 227 -42.88 18.78 34.60
CA ASN A 227 -43.60 17.68 33.96
C ASN A 227 -44.41 18.14 32.72
N VAL A 228 -44.20 19.36 32.23
CA VAL A 228 -44.90 19.93 31.07
C VAL A 228 -43.92 20.12 29.91
N HIS A 229 -44.29 19.63 28.73
CA HIS A 229 -43.48 19.73 27.53
C HIS A 229 -43.59 21.12 26.88
N SER A 230 -42.63 21.52 26.03
CA SER A 230 -42.83 22.73 25.21
C SER A 230 -44.00 22.50 24.26
N LEU A 231 -44.65 23.59 23.80
CA LEU A 231 -45.78 23.46 22.87
C LEU A 231 -45.38 22.75 21.57
N TRP A 232 -44.10 22.86 21.19
CA TRP A 232 -43.53 22.13 20.06
C TRP A 232 -43.42 20.62 20.36
N ASP A 233 -42.82 20.24 21.49
CA ASP A 233 -42.63 18.83 21.87
C ASP A 233 -43.97 18.13 22.16
N MET A 234 -44.94 18.85 22.73
CA MET A 234 -46.34 18.43 22.85
C MET A 234 -46.93 18.12 21.46
N GLY A 235 -46.76 19.03 20.49
CA GLY A 235 -47.17 18.82 19.11
C GLY A 235 -46.53 17.56 18.49
N LEU A 236 -45.22 17.36 18.69
CA LEU A 236 -44.52 16.16 18.23
C LEU A 236 -45.06 14.87 18.88
N GLN A 237 -45.37 14.91 20.18
CA GLN A 237 -45.95 13.76 20.89
C GLN A 237 -47.37 13.44 20.39
N LEU A 238 -48.20 14.44 20.14
CA LEU A 238 -49.53 14.26 19.54
C LEU A 238 -49.43 13.71 18.12
N PHE A 239 -48.53 14.22 17.28
CA PHE A 239 -48.32 13.72 15.92
C PHE A 239 -47.81 12.26 15.93
N ARG A 240 -46.82 11.94 16.78
CA ARG A 240 -46.33 10.56 16.99
C ARG A 240 -47.46 9.62 17.43
N LYS A 241 -48.28 10.05 18.39
CA LYS A 241 -49.44 9.31 18.90
C LYS A 241 -50.42 8.98 17.77
N HIS A 242 -50.91 9.98 17.04
CA HIS A 242 -51.89 9.77 15.97
C HIS A 242 -51.34 9.05 14.74
N LEU A 243 -50.04 9.20 14.44
CA LEU A 243 -49.38 8.40 13.41
C LEU A 243 -49.34 6.91 13.81
N SER A 244 -49.00 6.59 15.05
CA SER A 244 -49.00 5.21 15.56
C SER A 244 -50.41 4.59 15.69
N LEU A 245 -51.45 5.42 15.83
CA LEU A 245 -52.86 5.01 15.73
C LEU A 245 -53.32 4.79 14.27
N SER A 246 -52.52 5.22 13.30
CA SER A 246 -52.81 5.18 11.86
C SER A 246 -51.82 4.26 11.11
N PRO A 247 -51.76 2.94 11.42
CA PRO A 247 -50.69 2.05 10.95
C PRO A 247 -50.65 1.88 9.43
N GLU A 248 -51.74 2.12 8.70
CA GLU A 248 -51.72 2.17 7.23
C GLU A 248 -50.83 3.31 6.72
N VAL A 249 -50.92 4.50 7.35
CA VAL A 249 -50.14 5.68 6.98
C VAL A 249 -48.67 5.47 7.31
N GLU A 250 -48.36 4.94 8.50
CA GLU A 250 -46.98 4.58 8.87
C GLU A 250 -46.39 3.56 7.88
N HIS A 251 -47.09 2.46 7.61
CA HIS A 251 -46.61 1.38 6.74
C HIS A 251 -46.46 1.79 5.27
N LYS A 252 -47.44 2.52 4.71
CA LYS A 252 -47.34 3.10 3.35
C LYS A 252 -46.17 4.07 3.24
N THR A 253 -45.95 4.92 4.26
CA THR A 253 -44.84 5.88 4.27
C THR A 253 -43.50 5.14 4.26
N VAL A 254 -43.27 4.20 5.18
CA VAL A 254 -42.02 3.42 5.23
C VAL A 254 -41.81 2.65 3.92
N THR A 255 -42.84 1.96 3.40
CA THR A 255 -42.73 1.19 2.15
C THR A 255 -42.48 2.07 0.93
N GLY A 256 -43.02 3.29 0.90
CA GLY A 256 -42.73 4.29 -0.11
C GLY A 256 -41.27 4.75 -0.07
N LEU A 257 -40.78 5.15 1.10
CA LEU A 257 -39.39 5.60 1.29
C LEU A 257 -38.39 4.51 0.85
N LEU A 258 -38.61 3.26 1.28
CA LEU A 258 -37.78 2.11 0.91
C LEU A 258 -37.75 1.89 -0.61
N ARG A 259 -38.91 1.93 -1.29
CA ARG A 259 -39.00 1.78 -2.74
C ARG A 259 -38.38 2.94 -3.53
N MET A 260 -38.41 4.16 -3.00
CA MET A 260 -37.67 5.27 -3.62
C MET A 260 -36.16 5.06 -3.54
N ILE A 261 -35.63 4.60 -2.41
CA ILE A 261 -34.19 4.32 -2.26
C ILE A 261 -33.77 3.11 -3.13
N GLU A 262 -34.61 2.08 -3.24
CA GLU A 262 -34.41 0.95 -4.15
C GLU A 262 -34.33 1.40 -5.62
N ARG A 263 -35.26 2.25 -6.06
CA ARG A 263 -35.24 2.85 -7.41
C ARG A 263 -33.99 3.69 -7.66
N GLU A 264 -33.52 4.46 -6.67
CA GLU A 264 -32.26 5.19 -6.79
C GLU A 264 -31.03 4.27 -6.92
N ARG A 265 -31.02 3.10 -6.25
CA ARG A 265 -29.98 2.08 -6.44
C ARG A 265 -30.04 1.44 -7.83
N LEU A 266 -31.21 1.37 -8.46
CA LEU A 266 -31.38 0.95 -9.85
C LEU A 266 -31.02 2.06 -10.87
N GLY A 267 -30.69 3.27 -10.41
CA GLY A 267 -30.31 4.41 -11.26
C GLY A 267 -31.48 5.27 -11.73
N GLU A 268 -32.68 5.08 -11.20
CA GLU A 268 -33.81 5.98 -11.45
C GLU A 268 -33.62 7.32 -10.71
N ALA A 269 -34.04 8.42 -11.33
CA ALA A 269 -34.05 9.73 -10.66
C ALA A 269 -35.21 9.81 -9.66
N VAL A 270 -34.91 10.15 -8.40
CA VAL A 270 -35.89 10.26 -7.31
C VAL A 270 -35.81 11.61 -6.61
N ASP A 271 -36.91 12.04 -5.98
CA ASP A 271 -36.93 13.27 -5.18
C ASP A 271 -36.19 13.06 -3.85
N ARG A 272 -34.93 13.53 -3.82
CA ARG A 272 -34.06 13.53 -2.64
C ARG A 272 -34.53 14.52 -1.57
N THR A 273 -35.30 15.55 -1.91
CA THR A 273 -35.82 16.53 -0.94
C THR A 273 -36.99 15.94 -0.16
N LEU A 274 -37.91 15.27 -0.85
CA LEU A 274 -39.01 14.50 -0.25
C LEU A 274 -38.49 13.40 0.71
N LEU A 275 -37.46 12.65 0.29
CA LEU A 275 -36.75 11.70 1.16
C LEU A 275 -36.17 12.39 2.40
N ASN A 276 -35.41 13.47 2.23
CA ASN A 276 -34.76 14.20 3.32
C ASN A 276 -35.77 14.77 4.34
N HIS A 277 -36.87 15.36 3.87
CA HIS A 277 -37.93 15.91 4.72
C HIS A 277 -38.66 14.83 5.54
N LEU A 278 -39.05 13.72 4.90
CA LEU A 278 -39.76 12.65 5.58
C LEU A 278 -38.86 11.84 6.54
N LEU A 279 -37.58 11.65 6.21
CA LEU A 279 -36.65 11.00 7.14
C LEU A 279 -36.37 11.90 8.35
N LYS A 280 -36.24 13.22 8.15
CA LYS A 280 -36.18 14.19 9.26
C LYS A 280 -37.45 14.22 10.11
N MET A 281 -38.64 14.01 9.54
CA MET A 281 -39.87 13.81 10.32
C MET A 281 -39.74 12.58 11.24
N PHE A 282 -39.27 11.43 10.72
CA PHE A 282 -39.08 10.23 11.53
C PHE A 282 -38.03 10.40 12.65
N THR A 283 -36.97 11.19 12.41
CA THR A 283 -35.98 11.56 13.44
C THR A 283 -36.58 12.52 14.47
N ALA A 284 -37.29 13.57 14.05
CA ALA A 284 -37.92 14.55 14.94
C ALA A 284 -39.02 13.95 15.83
N LEU A 285 -39.78 12.97 15.31
CA LEU A 285 -40.76 12.20 16.07
C LEU A 285 -40.12 11.11 16.97
N GLY A 286 -38.81 10.87 16.85
CA GLY A 286 -38.07 9.87 17.63
C GLY A 286 -38.49 8.42 17.33
N ILE A 287 -38.87 8.12 16.08
CA ILE A 287 -39.31 6.78 15.63
C ILE A 287 -38.42 6.17 14.54
N TYR A 288 -37.47 6.95 14.00
CA TYR A 288 -36.57 6.55 12.90
C TYR A 288 -35.94 5.16 13.08
N SER A 289 -35.24 4.92 14.20
CA SER A 289 -34.50 3.67 14.40
C SER A 289 -35.38 2.43 14.58
N GLU A 290 -36.59 2.60 15.14
CA GLU A 290 -37.53 1.49 15.31
C GLU A 290 -38.28 1.16 14.02
N ARG A 291 -38.73 2.19 13.27
CA ARG A 291 -39.75 2.04 12.22
C ARG A 291 -39.22 2.17 10.79
N PHE A 292 -38.11 2.88 10.58
CA PHE A 292 -37.48 3.00 9.27
C PHE A 292 -36.15 2.25 9.19
N GLU A 293 -35.22 2.52 10.10
CA GLU A 293 -33.83 2.04 10.00
C GLU A 293 -33.71 0.51 9.93
N ARG A 294 -34.47 -0.20 10.78
CA ARG A 294 -34.45 -1.66 10.78
C ARG A 294 -34.98 -2.26 9.46
N PRO A 295 -36.21 -1.96 9.00
CA PRO A 295 -36.67 -2.38 7.67
C PRO A 295 -35.75 -1.96 6.53
N PHE A 296 -35.13 -0.77 6.62
CA PHE A 296 -34.17 -0.28 5.63
C PHE A 296 -32.90 -1.13 5.54
N LEU A 297 -32.33 -1.54 6.68
CA LEU A 297 -31.18 -2.44 6.72
C LEU A 297 -31.55 -3.87 6.28
N GLU A 298 -32.74 -4.34 6.65
CA GLU A 298 -33.26 -5.65 6.21
C GLU A 298 -33.45 -5.69 4.68
N CYS A 299 -34.17 -4.74 4.07
CA CYS A 299 -34.32 -4.65 2.61
C CYS A 299 -32.99 -4.40 1.88
N THR A 300 -32.07 -3.61 2.45
CA THR A 300 -30.74 -3.40 1.86
C THR A 300 -29.89 -4.66 1.88
N SER A 301 -30.00 -5.47 2.94
CA SER A 301 -29.36 -6.77 3.05
C SER A 301 -29.86 -7.74 1.97
N GLU A 302 -31.16 -7.73 1.65
CA GLU A 302 -31.74 -8.55 0.58
C GLU A 302 -31.31 -8.06 -0.81
N PHE A 303 -31.39 -6.75 -1.07
CA PHE A 303 -30.98 -6.12 -2.34
C PHE A 303 -29.52 -6.49 -2.69
N TYR A 304 -28.57 -6.25 -1.78
CA TYR A 304 -27.16 -6.54 -2.07
C TYR A 304 -26.81 -8.03 -2.05
N ALA A 305 -27.58 -8.89 -1.37
CA ALA A 305 -27.42 -10.33 -1.50
C ALA A 305 -27.77 -10.81 -2.92
N ALA A 306 -28.85 -10.27 -3.51
CA ALA A 306 -29.25 -10.59 -4.88
C ALA A 306 -28.28 -9.97 -5.91
N GLU A 307 -27.87 -8.71 -5.72
CA GLU A 307 -26.94 -8.03 -6.62
C GLU A 307 -25.54 -8.69 -6.61
N GLY A 308 -24.99 -8.98 -5.43
CA GLY A 308 -23.69 -9.65 -5.29
C GLY A 308 -23.67 -11.01 -5.99
N MET A 309 -24.67 -11.86 -5.74
CA MET A 309 -24.81 -13.16 -6.41
C MET A 309 -24.94 -13.04 -7.94
N LYS A 310 -25.69 -12.05 -8.44
CA LYS A 310 -25.87 -11.82 -9.88
C LYS A 310 -24.55 -11.40 -10.55
N TYR A 311 -23.90 -10.35 -10.04
CA TYR A 311 -22.66 -9.85 -10.65
C TYR A 311 -21.49 -10.86 -10.50
N MET A 312 -21.42 -11.60 -9.40
CA MET A 312 -20.43 -12.67 -9.19
C MET A 312 -20.60 -13.87 -10.15
N GLN A 313 -21.73 -13.95 -10.87
CA GLN A 313 -21.96 -14.93 -11.95
C GLN A 313 -21.80 -14.33 -13.36
N GLN A 314 -22.05 -13.03 -13.53
CA GLN A 314 -22.17 -12.37 -14.84
C GLN A 314 -20.95 -11.50 -15.23
N SER A 315 -20.04 -11.23 -14.30
CA SER A 315 -18.89 -10.35 -14.52
C SER A 315 -17.60 -10.97 -14.00
N ASP A 316 -16.47 -10.58 -14.58
CA ASP A 316 -15.16 -10.94 -14.06
C ASP A 316 -14.89 -10.22 -12.73
N VAL A 317 -14.07 -10.84 -11.87
CA VAL A 317 -13.68 -10.30 -10.55
C VAL A 317 -13.20 -8.85 -10.54
N PRO A 318 -12.45 -8.32 -11.54
CA PRO A 318 -12.01 -6.92 -11.55
C PRO A 318 -13.18 -5.93 -11.66
N ASP A 319 -14.10 -6.19 -12.59
CA ASP A 319 -15.30 -5.38 -12.79
C ASP A 319 -16.28 -5.54 -11.62
N TYR A 320 -16.35 -6.74 -11.03
CA TYR A 320 -17.07 -6.97 -9.77
C TYR A 320 -16.52 -6.08 -8.64
N LEU A 321 -15.21 -6.11 -8.38
CA LEU A 321 -14.59 -5.30 -7.32
C LEU A 321 -14.78 -3.79 -7.57
N LYS A 322 -14.75 -3.36 -8.84
CA LYS A 322 -15.03 -1.97 -9.24
C LYS A 322 -16.51 -1.60 -9.03
N HIS A 323 -17.45 -2.50 -9.33
CA HIS A 323 -18.88 -2.31 -9.03
C HIS A 323 -19.11 -2.17 -7.51
N VAL A 324 -18.47 -3.02 -6.69
CA VAL A 324 -18.57 -2.94 -5.24
C VAL A 324 -17.96 -1.64 -4.68
N GLU A 325 -16.81 -1.20 -5.21
CA GLU A 325 -16.22 0.10 -4.88
C GLU A 325 -17.18 1.26 -5.16
N VAL A 326 -17.84 1.27 -6.33
CA VAL A 326 -18.88 2.25 -6.68
C VAL A 326 -20.08 2.17 -5.74
N ARG A 327 -20.64 0.98 -5.48
CA ARG A 327 -21.78 0.82 -4.56
C ARG A 327 -21.49 1.31 -3.15
N LEU A 328 -20.30 1.02 -2.62
CA LEU A 328 -19.88 1.48 -1.29
C LEU A 328 -19.65 2.99 -1.22
N HIS A 329 -19.35 3.65 -2.35
CA HIS A 329 -19.34 5.11 -2.44
C HIS A 329 -20.76 5.69 -2.55
N GLU A 330 -21.63 5.14 -3.41
CA GLU A 330 -23.03 5.60 -3.54
C GLU A 330 -23.77 5.55 -2.19
N GLU A 331 -23.65 4.45 -1.44
CA GLU A 331 -24.29 4.32 -0.12
C GLU A 331 -23.71 5.31 0.90
N HIS A 332 -22.44 5.69 0.78
CA HIS A 332 -21.87 6.76 1.58
C HIS A 332 -22.48 8.12 1.21
N GLU A 333 -22.65 8.43 -0.08
CA GLU A 333 -23.31 9.69 -0.51
C GLU A 333 -24.77 9.74 -0.05
N ARG A 334 -25.52 8.63 -0.16
CA ARG A 334 -26.90 8.51 0.37
C ARG A 334 -26.95 8.82 1.88
N CYS A 335 -25.94 8.39 2.65
CA CYS A 335 -25.81 8.74 4.07
C CYS A 335 -25.60 10.24 4.33
N LEU A 336 -24.94 10.96 3.42
CA LEU A 336 -24.69 12.40 3.57
C LEU A 336 -25.88 13.25 3.11
N ILE A 337 -26.66 12.76 2.14
CA ILE A 337 -27.73 13.53 1.50
C ILE A 337 -29.06 13.46 2.26
N TYR A 338 -29.48 12.29 2.76
CA TYR A 338 -30.85 12.15 3.33
C TYR A 338 -31.05 11.18 4.50
N LEU A 339 -30.13 10.26 4.79
CA LEU A 339 -30.26 9.36 5.95
C LEU A 339 -29.77 10.01 7.25
N ASP A 340 -30.10 9.42 8.40
CA ASP A 340 -29.53 9.82 9.69
C ASP A 340 -28.07 9.33 9.82
N ALA A 341 -27.25 10.10 10.54
CA ALA A 341 -25.84 9.79 10.79
C ALA A 341 -25.64 8.48 11.58
N CYS A 342 -26.63 8.05 12.40
CA CYS A 342 -26.56 6.78 13.11
C CYS A 342 -26.48 5.57 12.15
N THR A 343 -27.23 5.61 11.04
CA THR A 343 -27.38 4.51 10.09
C THR A 343 -26.12 4.23 9.28
N ARG A 344 -25.28 5.25 9.05
CA ARG A 344 -24.07 5.15 8.19
C ARG A 344 -23.20 3.94 8.50
N LYS A 345 -22.96 3.65 9.77
CA LYS A 345 -22.11 2.51 10.17
C LYS A 345 -22.78 1.15 9.92
N ALA A 346 -24.08 1.04 10.20
CA ALA A 346 -24.83 -0.20 10.01
C ALA A 346 -25.06 -0.50 8.52
N LEU A 347 -25.32 0.54 7.71
CA LEU A 347 -25.56 0.45 6.28
C LEU A 347 -24.31 -0.03 5.52
N ILE A 348 -23.18 0.65 5.72
CA ILE A 348 -21.92 0.30 5.05
C ILE A 348 -21.48 -1.12 5.44
N ALA A 349 -21.56 -1.49 6.72
CA ALA A 349 -21.26 -2.86 7.17
C ALA A 349 -22.22 -3.92 6.58
N THR A 350 -23.46 -3.54 6.25
CA THR A 350 -24.43 -4.44 5.60
C THR A 350 -24.08 -4.63 4.13
N ALA A 351 -23.75 -3.55 3.40
CA ALA A 351 -23.28 -3.64 2.01
C ALA A 351 -21.96 -4.41 1.90
N GLU A 352 -20.99 -4.15 2.78
CA GLU A 352 -19.72 -4.89 2.86
C GLU A 352 -19.91 -6.38 3.14
N ARG A 353 -20.84 -6.75 4.03
CA ARG A 353 -21.16 -8.15 4.30
C ARG A 353 -21.71 -8.89 3.07
N GLN A 354 -22.65 -8.25 2.36
CA GLN A 354 -23.32 -8.87 1.23
C GLN A 354 -22.43 -8.92 -0.01
N LEU A 355 -21.71 -7.83 -0.31
CA LEU A 355 -20.93 -7.70 -1.54
C LEU A 355 -19.49 -8.25 -1.42
N LEU A 356 -18.90 -8.29 -0.22
CA LEU A 356 -17.53 -8.78 0.00
C LEU A 356 -17.49 -10.02 0.88
N GLU A 357 -17.94 -9.93 2.14
CA GLU A 357 -17.72 -10.98 3.17
C GLU A 357 -18.22 -12.36 2.71
N ARG A 358 -19.43 -12.42 2.13
CA ARG A 358 -20.03 -13.66 1.58
C ARG A 358 -19.38 -14.20 0.30
N HIS A 359 -18.50 -13.42 -0.33
CA HIS A 359 -17.95 -13.72 -1.66
C HIS A 359 -16.40 -13.83 -1.68
N ILE A 360 -15.71 -13.65 -0.54
CA ILE A 360 -14.24 -13.72 -0.41
C ILE A 360 -13.63 -14.93 -1.14
N SER A 361 -14.14 -16.14 -0.91
CA SER A 361 -13.63 -17.36 -1.56
C SER A 361 -13.82 -17.33 -3.07
N ALA A 362 -15.04 -17.07 -3.55
CA ALA A 362 -15.35 -17.00 -4.98
C ALA A 362 -14.54 -15.92 -5.72
N ILE A 363 -14.26 -14.78 -5.05
CA ILE A 363 -13.40 -13.71 -5.57
C ILE A 363 -11.95 -14.21 -5.73
N LEU A 364 -11.41 -14.89 -4.72
CA LEU A 364 -10.04 -15.42 -4.75
C LEU A 364 -9.90 -16.57 -5.76
N ASP A 365 -10.76 -17.58 -5.68
CA ASP A 365 -10.71 -18.81 -6.48
C ASP A 365 -10.83 -18.54 -7.98
N LYS A 366 -11.70 -17.59 -8.38
CA LYS A 366 -11.87 -17.18 -9.79
C LYS A 366 -10.82 -16.17 -10.25
N GLY A 367 -10.54 -15.15 -9.43
CA GLY A 367 -9.89 -13.93 -9.88
C GLY A 367 -8.41 -13.81 -9.53
N PHE A 368 -7.96 -14.35 -8.38
CA PHE A 368 -6.67 -13.99 -7.84
C PHE A 368 -5.49 -14.43 -8.72
N MET A 369 -5.49 -15.66 -9.22
CA MET A 369 -4.43 -16.13 -10.14
C MET A 369 -4.40 -15.28 -11.42
N MET A 370 -5.56 -15.05 -12.05
CA MET A 370 -5.67 -14.25 -13.29
C MET A 370 -5.22 -12.79 -13.11
N LEU A 371 -5.42 -12.20 -11.93
CA LEU A 371 -4.92 -10.87 -11.58
C LEU A 371 -3.40 -10.83 -11.40
N MET A 372 -2.84 -11.86 -10.75
CA MET A 372 -1.38 -11.99 -10.53
C MET A 372 -0.63 -12.30 -11.84
N ASP A 373 -1.09 -13.29 -12.61
CA ASP A 373 -0.55 -13.65 -13.92
C ASP A 373 -0.64 -12.46 -14.90
N GLY A 374 -1.78 -11.77 -14.89
CA GLY A 374 -2.01 -10.54 -15.67
C GLY A 374 -1.29 -9.29 -15.17
N HIS A 375 -0.54 -9.37 -14.06
CA HIS A 375 0.21 -8.26 -13.45
C HIS A 375 -0.65 -7.00 -13.15
N ARG A 376 -1.92 -7.17 -12.78
CA ARG A 376 -2.91 -6.08 -12.71
C ARG A 376 -2.87 -5.32 -11.39
N ILE A 377 -1.83 -4.50 -11.23
CA ILE A 377 -1.50 -3.76 -9.99
C ILE A 377 -2.69 -3.01 -9.39
N GLU A 378 -3.46 -2.27 -10.21
CA GLU A 378 -4.60 -1.45 -9.75
C GLU A 378 -5.75 -2.31 -9.21
N ASP A 379 -6.07 -3.41 -9.88
CA ASP A 379 -7.14 -4.31 -9.49
C ASP A 379 -6.75 -5.15 -8.25
N LEU A 380 -5.47 -5.52 -8.12
CA LEU A 380 -4.90 -6.11 -6.91
C LEU A 380 -4.89 -5.13 -5.74
N HIS A 381 -4.66 -3.82 -5.99
CA HIS A 381 -4.78 -2.78 -4.97
C HIS A 381 -6.23 -2.62 -4.51
N ARG A 382 -7.19 -2.55 -5.44
CA ARG A 382 -8.62 -2.50 -5.12
C ARG A 382 -9.06 -3.73 -4.31
N MET A 383 -8.60 -4.93 -4.69
CA MET A 383 -8.84 -6.15 -3.91
C MET A 383 -8.31 -6.04 -2.48
N TYR A 384 -7.05 -5.62 -2.30
CA TYR A 384 -6.44 -5.43 -0.98
C TYR A 384 -7.21 -4.41 -0.12
N SER A 385 -7.52 -3.25 -0.68
CA SER A 385 -8.25 -2.18 0.01
C SER A 385 -9.67 -2.57 0.40
N LEU A 386 -10.41 -3.29 -0.46
CA LEU A 386 -11.74 -3.82 -0.13
C LEU A 386 -11.66 -4.94 0.92
N PHE A 387 -10.69 -5.87 0.80
CA PHE A 387 -10.50 -6.96 1.76
C PHE A 387 -10.07 -6.45 3.14
N SER A 388 -9.36 -5.31 3.20
CA SER A 388 -9.01 -4.66 4.46
C SER A 388 -10.23 -4.12 5.22
N ARG A 389 -11.33 -3.78 4.54
CA ARG A 389 -12.58 -3.29 5.19
C ARG A 389 -13.31 -4.41 5.92
N VAL A 390 -13.34 -5.61 5.34
CA VAL A 390 -13.96 -6.82 5.92
C VAL A 390 -12.99 -7.71 6.70
N ASN A 391 -11.78 -7.22 7.04
CA ASN A 391 -10.72 -7.98 7.73
C ASN A 391 -10.27 -9.29 7.03
N ALA A 392 -10.52 -9.43 5.73
CA ALA A 392 -10.26 -10.65 4.95
C ALA A 392 -8.81 -10.78 4.44
N LEU A 393 -7.89 -9.95 4.94
CA LEU A 393 -6.49 -9.91 4.48
C LEU A 393 -5.76 -11.26 4.68
N GLU A 394 -6.14 -12.04 5.69
CA GLU A 394 -5.53 -13.36 5.91
C GLU A 394 -5.90 -14.37 4.81
N SER A 395 -7.13 -14.36 4.30
CA SER A 395 -7.53 -15.16 3.14
C SER A 395 -6.76 -14.75 1.88
N LEU A 396 -6.52 -13.44 1.70
CA LEU A 396 -5.69 -12.92 0.60
C LEU A 396 -4.22 -13.33 0.74
N ARG A 397 -3.66 -13.36 1.96
CA ARG A 397 -2.31 -13.91 2.23
C ARG A 397 -2.22 -15.40 1.91
N GLN A 398 -3.24 -16.18 2.24
CA GLN A 398 -3.28 -17.61 1.93
C GLN A 398 -3.35 -17.88 0.43
N ALA A 399 -4.17 -17.11 -0.31
CA ALA A 399 -4.20 -17.15 -1.77
C ALA A 399 -2.85 -16.76 -2.41
N LEU A 400 -2.19 -15.70 -1.89
CA LEU A 400 -0.84 -15.32 -2.31
C LEU A 400 0.18 -16.43 -2.04
N ASN A 401 0.17 -17.04 -0.86
CA ASN A 401 1.10 -18.12 -0.52
C ASN A 401 0.91 -19.35 -1.43
N LEU A 402 -0.36 -19.70 -1.74
CA LEU A 402 -0.70 -20.79 -2.66
C LEU A 402 -0.26 -20.48 -4.10
N TYR A 403 -0.48 -19.25 -4.59
CA TYR A 403 -0.02 -18.81 -5.90
C TYR A 403 1.51 -18.87 -6.02
N ILE A 404 2.26 -18.31 -5.06
CA ILE A 404 3.73 -18.30 -5.09
C ILE A 404 4.27 -19.72 -5.09
N ARG A 405 3.72 -20.61 -4.26
CA ARG A 405 4.08 -22.05 -4.26
C ARG A 405 3.78 -22.69 -5.61
N ARG A 406 2.56 -22.54 -6.15
CA ARG A 406 2.13 -23.18 -7.41
C ARG A 406 2.98 -22.73 -8.61
N THR A 407 3.08 -21.42 -8.82
CA THR A 407 3.79 -20.84 -9.97
C THR A 407 5.30 -21.07 -9.84
N GLY A 408 5.86 -20.88 -8.64
CA GLY A 408 7.27 -21.15 -8.38
C GLY A 408 7.65 -22.64 -8.49
N GLN A 409 6.76 -23.57 -8.14
CA GLN A 409 7.00 -25.01 -8.28
C GLN A 409 7.17 -25.40 -9.75
N GLY A 410 6.38 -24.78 -10.64
CA GLY A 410 6.54 -24.91 -12.09
C GLY A 410 7.88 -24.38 -12.62
N ILE A 411 8.54 -23.46 -11.91
CA ILE A 411 9.88 -22.96 -12.26
C ILE A 411 10.98 -23.89 -11.72
N VAL A 412 10.86 -24.37 -10.47
CA VAL A 412 11.94 -25.14 -9.78
C VAL A 412 12.00 -26.62 -10.17
N MET A 413 10.89 -27.20 -10.64
CA MET A 413 10.79 -28.62 -11.01
C MET A 413 10.92 -28.91 -12.52
N ASP A 414 11.05 -27.87 -13.35
CA ASP A 414 11.23 -28.00 -14.80
C ASP A 414 12.71 -28.26 -15.14
N GLU A 415 13.11 -29.54 -15.14
CA GLU A 415 14.51 -29.92 -15.40
C GLU A 415 15.01 -29.58 -16.81
N GLU A 416 14.12 -29.34 -17.79
CA GLU A 416 14.53 -28.86 -19.12
C GLU A 416 14.99 -27.39 -19.07
N LYS A 417 14.41 -26.60 -18.15
CA LYS A 417 14.71 -25.18 -17.94
C LYS A 417 15.69 -24.91 -16.79
N ASP A 418 16.43 -25.92 -16.31
CA ASP A 418 17.45 -25.81 -15.25
C ASP A 418 18.46 -24.65 -15.45
N LYS A 419 18.72 -24.24 -16.71
CA LYS A 419 19.59 -23.10 -17.04
C LYS A 419 18.95 -21.75 -16.70
N ASP A 420 17.69 -21.60 -17.05
CA ASP A 420 16.95 -20.34 -17.00
C ASP A 420 16.25 -20.13 -15.65
N MET A 421 16.08 -21.22 -14.87
CA MET A 421 15.47 -21.26 -13.54
C MET A 421 15.92 -20.10 -12.62
N VAL A 422 17.22 -19.78 -12.57
CA VAL A 422 17.72 -18.69 -11.71
C VAL A 422 17.24 -17.32 -12.20
N SER A 423 17.27 -17.08 -13.51
CA SER A 423 16.73 -15.85 -14.12
C SER A 423 15.22 -15.73 -13.86
N SER A 424 14.46 -16.80 -14.10
CA SER A 424 13.02 -16.83 -13.86
C SER A 424 12.64 -16.63 -12.39
N LEU A 425 13.43 -17.15 -11.45
CA LEU A 425 13.22 -16.88 -10.01
C LEU A 425 13.53 -15.43 -9.62
N LEU A 426 14.53 -14.79 -10.25
CA LEU A 426 14.82 -13.37 -10.03
C LEU A 426 13.71 -12.46 -10.58
N GLU A 427 13.21 -12.77 -11.78
CA GLU A 427 12.09 -12.06 -12.42
C GLU A 427 10.78 -12.24 -11.63
N PHE A 428 10.46 -13.47 -11.22
CA PHE A 428 9.28 -13.77 -10.40
C PHE A 428 9.35 -13.13 -9.01
N LYS A 429 10.54 -13.07 -8.39
CA LYS A 429 10.72 -12.33 -7.13
C LYS A 429 10.50 -10.83 -7.33
N ALA A 430 11.02 -10.25 -8.43
CA ALA A 430 10.88 -8.83 -8.72
C ALA A 430 9.42 -8.42 -9.03
N SER A 431 8.65 -9.24 -9.74
CA SER A 431 7.22 -8.95 -9.99
C SER A 431 6.40 -9.02 -8.70
N LEU A 432 6.67 -9.99 -7.82
CA LEU A 432 6.04 -10.10 -6.51
C LEU A 432 6.41 -8.94 -5.57
N ASP A 433 7.68 -8.51 -5.57
CA ASP A 433 8.11 -7.34 -4.79
C ASP A 433 7.44 -6.05 -5.29
N LYS A 434 7.24 -5.90 -6.60
CA LYS A 434 6.46 -4.80 -7.18
C LYS A 434 5.01 -4.82 -6.72
N ILE A 435 4.34 -5.98 -6.81
CA ILE A 435 2.94 -6.15 -6.35
C ILE A 435 2.81 -5.87 -4.84
N TRP A 436 3.78 -6.32 -4.02
CA TRP A 436 3.80 -6.02 -2.59
C TRP A 436 3.98 -4.52 -2.29
N TYR A 437 4.85 -3.84 -3.05
CA TYR A 437 5.11 -2.41 -2.90
C TYR A 437 3.91 -1.55 -3.34
N GLU A 438 3.33 -1.84 -4.51
CA GLU A 438 2.33 -1.00 -5.17
C GLU A 438 0.89 -1.40 -4.82
N SER A 439 0.56 -2.70 -4.79
CA SER A 439 -0.80 -3.17 -4.51
C SER A 439 -1.07 -3.39 -3.02
N PHE A 440 -0.15 -3.99 -2.28
CA PHE A 440 -0.35 -4.39 -0.87
C PHE A 440 0.20 -3.39 0.16
N SER A 441 0.40 -2.14 -0.25
CA SER A 441 0.79 -1.02 0.62
C SER A 441 2.00 -1.31 1.55
N LYS A 442 2.97 -2.12 1.08
CA LYS A 442 4.16 -2.55 1.83
C LYS A 442 3.86 -3.32 3.13
N ASN A 443 2.72 -3.98 3.22
CA ASN A 443 2.32 -4.71 4.43
C ASN A 443 3.33 -5.82 4.81
N GLU A 444 3.92 -5.74 6.00
CA GLU A 444 4.96 -6.69 6.45
C GLU A 444 4.46 -8.14 6.58
N ALA A 445 3.17 -8.35 6.87
CA ALA A 445 2.60 -9.70 6.91
C ALA A 445 2.64 -10.36 5.52
N PHE A 446 2.46 -9.57 4.45
CA PHE A 446 2.61 -10.03 3.06
C PHE A 446 4.08 -10.20 2.68
N SER A 447 4.96 -9.28 3.11
CA SER A 447 6.43 -9.39 2.95
C SER A 447 6.96 -10.72 3.50
N ASN A 448 6.53 -11.09 4.72
CA ASN A 448 6.91 -12.36 5.34
C ASN A 448 6.29 -13.56 4.60
N THR A 449 5.01 -13.50 4.22
CA THR A 449 4.37 -14.55 3.40
C THR A 449 5.11 -14.83 2.09
N ILE A 450 5.72 -13.81 1.46
CA ILE A 450 6.58 -13.97 0.28
C ILE A 450 7.91 -14.63 0.64
N LYS A 451 8.58 -14.20 1.72
CA LYS A 451 9.84 -14.80 2.21
C LYS A 451 9.66 -16.29 2.52
N ASP A 452 8.64 -16.63 3.31
CA ASP A 452 8.34 -18.01 3.74
C ASP A 452 8.00 -18.92 2.53
N ALA A 453 7.31 -18.37 1.53
CA ALA A 453 7.02 -19.09 0.30
C ALA A 453 8.28 -19.35 -0.53
N PHE A 454 9.18 -18.36 -0.67
CA PHE A 454 10.43 -18.51 -1.40
C PHE A 454 11.44 -19.43 -0.71
N GLU A 455 11.54 -19.41 0.62
CA GLU A 455 12.37 -20.37 1.35
C GLU A 455 11.88 -21.80 1.14
N HIS A 456 10.57 -22.04 1.24
CA HIS A 456 10.03 -23.36 0.92
C HIS A 456 10.29 -23.74 -0.55
N LEU A 457 10.18 -22.79 -1.48
CA LEU A 457 10.38 -23.02 -2.91
C LEU A 457 11.80 -23.49 -3.24
N ILE A 458 12.79 -22.75 -2.75
CA ILE A 458 14.21 -22.92 -3.09
C ILE A 458 14.80 -24.19 -2.45
N ASN A 459 14.22 -24.66 -1.34
CA ASN A 459 14.65 -25.91 -0.69
C ASN A 459 13.83 -27.15 -1.10
N LEU A 460 12.82 -27.00 -1.98
CA LEU A 460 11.97 -28.11 -2.42
C LEU A 460 12.72 -29.14 -3.30
N ARG A 461 13.69 -28.69 -4.12
CA ARG A 461 14.57 -29.56 -4.92
C ARG A 461 15.96 -29.54 -4.30
N GLN A 462 16.33 -30.62 -3.59
CA GLN A 462 17.59 -30.68 -2.83
C GLN A 462 18.80 -30.36 -3.69
N ASN A 463 19.71 -29.52 -3.17
CA ASN A 463 21.05 -29.18 -3.69
C ASN A 463 21.12 -28.49 -5.08
N ARG A 464 20.13 -28.66 -5.96
CA ARG A 464 20.14 -28.12 -7.33
C ARG A 464 20.08 -26.58 -7.37
N PRO A 465 19.21 -25.87 -6.63
CA PRO A 465 19.23 -24.41 -6.62
C PRO A 465 20.54 -23.84 -6.10
N ALA A 466 21.18 -24.48 -5.11
CA ALA A 466 22.53 -24.09 -4.65
C ALA A 466 23.60 -24.26 -5.75
N GLU A 467 23.59 -25.38 -6.47
CA GLU A 467 24.47 -25.60 -7.63
C GLU A 467 24.22 -24.58 -8.76
N LEU A 468 22.95 -24.32 -9.10
CA LEU A 468 22.57 -23.46 -10.22
C LEU A 468 22.82 -21.98 -9.93
N ILE A 469 22.57 -21.51 -8.70
CA ILE A 469 22.90 -20.14 -8.27
C ILE A 469 24.42 -19.93 -8.24
N ALA A 470 25.22 -20.92 -7.82
CA ALA A 470 26.68 -20.86 -7.91
C ALA A 470 27.19 -20.81 -9.37
N LYS A 471 26.57 -21.55 -10.29
CA LYS A 471 26.88 -21.50 -11.73
C LYS A 471 26.50 -20.16 -12.37
N PHE A 472 25.33 -19.61 -12.03
CA PHE A 472 24.88 -18.31 -12.53
C PHE A 472 25.87 -17.20 -12.14
N LEU A 473 26.37 -17.21 -10.90
CA LEU A 473 27.42 -16.29 -10.45
C LEU A 473 28.76 -16.50 -11.19
N ASP A 474 29.17 -17.74 -11.42
CA ASP A 474 30.37 -18.02 -12.25
C ASP A 474 30.21 -17.54 -13.69
N GLU A 475 29.01 -17.61 -14.27
CA GLU A 475 28.73 -17.05 -15.60
C GLU A 475 28.77 -15.51 -15.58
N LYS A 476 28.15 -14.86 -14.58
CA LYS A 476 28.17 -13.39 -14.45
C LYS A 476 29.55 -12.80 -14.13
N LEU A 477 30.40 -13.52 -13.42
CA LEU A 477 31.75 -13.06 -13.02
C LEU A 477 32.88 -13.38 -14.01
N ARG A 478 32.58 -13.90 -15.22
CA ARG A 478 33.58 -14.23 -16.24
C ARG A 478 33.86 -13.09 -17.23
N ALA A 479 35.12 -13.00 -17.69
CA ALA A 479 35.64 -12.01 -18.65
C ALA A 479 35.01 -12.01 -20.07
N GLY A 480 33.91 -12.75 -20.28
CA GLY A 480 33.12 -12.74 -21.51
C GLY A 480 32.05 -11.64 -21.55
N ASN A 481 31.62 -11.12 -20.39
CA ASN A 481 30.44 -10.25 -20.25
C ASN A 481 30.72 -8.78 -20.60
N LYS A 482 31.30 -8.53 -21.79
CA LYS A 482 31.75 -7.22 -22.27
C LYS A 482 30.63 -6.26 -22.72
N GLY A 483 29.50 -6.28 -22.02
CA GLY A 483 28.30 -5.50 -22.34
C GLY A 483 27.38 -5.22 -21.16
N THR A 484 27.80 -5.52 -19.93
CA THR A 484 27.10 -5.18 -18.68
C THR A 484 27.96 -4.18 -17.91
N SER A 485 27.37 -3.12 -17.37
CA SER A 485 28.11 -2.15 -16.55
C SER A 485 28.48 -2.74 -15.17
N GLU A 486 29.46 -2.16 -14.48
CA GLU A 486 29.81 -2.61 -13.12
C GLU A 486 28.64 -2.39 -12.14
N GLU A 487 27.83 -1.34 -12.35
CA GLU A 487 26.63 -1.04 -11.56
C GLU A 487 25.49 -2.05 -11.83
N GLU A 488 25.26 -2.41 -13.10
CA GLU A 488 24.30 -3.47 -13.49
C GLU A 488 24.72 -4.85 -12.96
N LEU A 489 26.03 -5.14 -12.98
CA LEU A 489 26.59 -6.36 -12.41
C LEU A 489 26.37 -6.40 -10.90
N GLU A 490 26.76 -5.35 -10.18
CA GLU A 490 26.62 -5.23 -8.72
C GLU A 490 25.15 -5.36 -8.27
N GLY A 491 24.24 -4.64 -8.95
CA GLY A 491 22.79 -4.75 -8.74
C GLY A 491 22.19 -6.10 -9.15
N THR A 492 22.88 -6.89 -9.99
CA THR A 492 22.53 -8.30 -10.26
C THR A 492 23.01 -9.20 -9.13
N LEU A 493 24.23 -8.98 -8.61
CA LEU A 493 24.76 -9.74 -7.46
C LEU A 493 23.85 -9.59 -6.23
N ASP A 494 23.38 -8.38 -5.92
CA ASP A 494 22.47 -8.15 -4.78
C ASP A 494 21.13 -8.89 -4.92
N LYS A 495 20.54 -8.92 -6.12
CA LYS A 495 19.31 -9.69 -6.38
C LYS A 495 19.54 -11.20 -6.22
N VAL A 496 20.70 -11.71 -6.68
CA VAL A 496 21.09 -13.12 -6.48
C VAL A 496 21.31 -13.43 -5.00
N LEU A 497 21.84 -12.48 -4.22
CA LEU A 497 22.02 -12.64 -2.78
C LEU A 497 20.70 -12.69 -1.99
N VAL A 498 19.63 -12.05 -2.49
CA VAL A 498 18.27 -12.27 -1.96
C VAL A 498 17.84 -13.73 -2.11
N LEU A 499 18.12 -14.37 -3.26
CA LEU A 499 17.84 -15.81 -3.43
C LEU A 499 18.77 -16.68 -2.57
N PHE A 500 20.04 -16.32 -2.43
CA PHE A 500 21.02 -17.04 -1.60
C PHE A 500 20.61 -17.10 -0.11
N ARG A 501 19.99 -16.04 0.42
CA ARG A 501 19.48 -16.01 1.81
C ARG A 501 18.47 -17.14 2.09
N PHE A 502 17.66 -17.50 1.11
CA PHE A 502 16.65 -18.56 1.20
C PHE A 502 17.22 -19.99 1.05
N ILE A 503 18.51 -20.17 0.75
CA ILE A 503 19.13 -21.50 0.58
C ILE A 503 19.51 -22.07 1.95
N GLN A 504 19.07 -23.30 2.26
CA GLN A 504 19.52 -24.05 3.44
C GLN A 504 20.86 -24.77 3.19
N GLY A 505 21.04 -25.37 2.00
CA GLY A 505 22.29 -26.04 1.55
C GLY A 505 23.44 -25.09 1.17
N LYS A 506 23.86 -24.22 2.09
CA LYS A 506 24.91 -23.19 1.85
C LYS A 506 26.31 -23.78 1.70
N ASP A 507 26.56 -24.94 2.28
CA ASP A 507 27.78 -25.75 2.13
C ASP A 507 27.95 -26.28 0.70
N VAL A 508 26.84 -26.73 0.08
CA VAL A 508 26.81 -27.15 -1.32
C VAL A 508 27.13 -25.95 -2.22
N PHE A 509 26.52 -24.78 -1.95
CA PHE A 509 26.88 -23.54 -2.64
C PHE A 509 28.37 -23.21 -2.48
N GLU A 510 28.94 -23.30 -1.26
CA GLU A 510 30.38 -23.07 -1.03
C GLU A 510 31.23 -23.99 -1.91
N ALA A 511 30.93 -25.29 -1.94
CA ALA A 511 31.68 -26.28 -2.71
C ALA A 511 31.66 -25.99 -4.22
N PHE A 512 30.51 -25.63 -4.79
CA PHE A 512 30.42 -25.25 -6.21
C PHE A 512 31.11 -23.91 -6.48
N TYR A 513 30.85 -22.88 -5.68
CA TYR A 513 31.41 -21.54 -5.85
C TYR A 513 32.94 -21.54 -5.71
N LYS A 514 33.49 -22.17 -4.67
CA LYS A 514 34.93 -22.35 -4.44
C LYS A 514 35.63 -23.04 -5.62
N LYS A 515 35.04 -24.12 -6.14
CA LYS A 515 35.57 -24.92 -7.25
C LYS A 515 35.64 -24.12 -8.56
N ASP A 516 34.66 -23.25 -8.83
CA ASP A 516 34.62 -22.47 -10.07
C ASP A 516 35.36 -21.12 -9.93
N LEU A 517 35.37 -20.48 -8.75
CA LEU A 517 36.27 -19.37 -8.40
C LEU A 517 37.74 -19.77 -8.59
N ALA A 518 38.14 -20.96 -8.13
CA ALA A 518 39.51 -21.45 -8.29
C ALA A 518 39.95 -21.48 -9.77
N LYS A 519 39.04 -21.82 -10.69
CA LYS A 519 39.30 -21.79 -12.14
C LYS A 519 39.38 -20.37 -12.68
N ARG A 520 38.52 -19.45 -12.21
CA ARG A 520 38.55 -18.04 -12.65
C ARG A 520 39.87 -17.37 -12.26
N LEU A 521 40.34 -17.61 -11.03
CA LEU A 521 41.61 -17.11 -10.51
C LEU A 521 42.83 -17.72 -11.25
N LEU A 522 42.95 -19.05 -11.29
CA LEU A 522 44.14 -19.72 -11.85
C LEU A 522 44.27 -19.63 -13.38
N LEU A 523 43.20 -19.30 -14.09
CA LEU A 523 43.20 -19.16 -15.55
C LEU A 523 43.07 -17.70 -16.01
N GLY A 524 43.04 -16.72 -15.09
CA GLY A 524 42.90 -15.30 -15.42
C GLY A 524 41.58 -14.95 -16.12
N LYS A 525 40.46 -15.56 -15.70
CA LYS A 525 39.15 -15.50 -16.39
C LYS A 525 38.04 -14.71 -15.66
N SER A 526 38.34 -14.11 -14.51
CA SER A 526 37.44 -13.17 -13.82
C SER A 526 37.20 -11.91 -14.66
N ALA A 527 35.99 -11.33 -14.59
CA ALA A 527 35.65 -10.08 -15.28
C ALA A 527 36.34 -8.85 -14.66
N SER A 528 36.31 -8.75 -13.33
CA SER A 528 37.01 -7.75 -12.53
C SER A 528 37.45 -8.39 -11.21
N ILE A 529 38.61 -7.99 -10.68
CA ILE A 529 39.11 -8.46 -9.39
C ILE A 529 38.25 -7.87 -8.26
N ASP A 530 37.79 -6.63 -8.42
CA ASP A 530 37.05 -5.90 -7.40
C ASP A 530 35.59 -6.38 -7.31
N ALA A 531 34.99 -6.81 -8.42
CA ALA A 531 33.69 -7.50 -8.41
C ALA A 531 33.74 -8.84 -7.64
N GLU A 532 34.83 -9.61 -7.78
CA GLU A 532 35.01 -10.87 -7.03
C GLU A 532 35.25 -10.59 -5.53
N LYS A 533 35.99 -9.52 -5.20
CA LYS A 533 36.17 -9.05 -3.81
C LYS A 533 34.86 -8.52 -3.20
N SER A 534 34.04 -7.80 -3.96
CA SER A 534 32.68 -7.39 -3.56
C SER A 534 31.83 -8.62 -3.24
N MET A 535 31.76 -9.59 -4.15
CA MET A 535 30.95 -10.80 -3.95
C MET A 535 31.36 -11.58 -2.69
N ILE A 536 32.67 -11.72 -2.42
CA ILE A 536 33.15 -12.34 -1.18
C ILE A 536 32.79 -11.51 0.05
N SER A 537 32.91 -10.17 -0.01
CA SER A 537 32.48 -9.27 1.07
C SER A 537 30.99 -9.44 1.39
N LYS A 538 30.14 -9.54 0.38
CA LYS A 538 28.69 -9.78 0.57
C LYS A 538 28.42 -11.16 1.17
N LEU A 539 29.05 -12.23 0.68
CA LEU A 539 28.95 -13.57 1.28
C LEU A 539 29.42 -13.60 2.74
N LYS A 540 30.40 -12.76 3.11
CA LYS A 540 30.91 -12.61 4.48
C LYS A 540 29.89 -11.97 5.41
N THR A 541 29.10 -11.02 4.92
CA THR A 541 27.97 -10.43 5.65
C THR A 541 26.87 -11.45 5.89
N GLU A 542 26.54 -12.27 4.87
CA GLU A 542 25.43 -13.23 4.95
C GLU A 542 25.73 -14.54 5.71
N CYS A 543 27.00 -14.95 5.82
CA CYS A 543 27.40 -16.24 6.39
C CYS A 543 28.58 -16.16 7.38
N GLY A 544 29.05 -14.97 7.69
CA GLY A 544 30.19 -14.74 8.59
C GLY A 544 31.55 -15.09 7.99
N SER A 545 32.60 -14.69 8.70
CA SER A 545 34.00 -14.86 8.27
C SER A 545 34.46 -16.31 8.15
N GLN A 546 33.85 -17.25 8.89
CA GLN A 546 34.23 -18.67 8.82
C GLN A 546 33.91 -19.29 7.45
N PHE A 547 32.80 -18.87 6.84
CA PHE A 547 32.38 -19.31 5.51
C PHE A 547 33.34 -18.79 4.43
N THR A 548 33.68 -17.50 4.46
CA THR A 548 34.53 -16.86 3.45
C THR A 548 36.03 -17.08 3.65
N ASN A 549 36.50 -17.52 4.83
CA ASN A 549 37.92 -17.68 5.15
C ASN A 549 38.71 -18.42 4.06
N LYS A 550 38.16 -19.52 3.52
CA LYS A 550 38.81 -20.30 2.44
C LYS A 550 38.94 -19.50 1.14
N LEU A 551 37.90 -18.73 0.79
CA LEU A 551 37.83 -17.90 -0.41
C LEU A 551 38.77 -16.69 -0.30
N GLU A 552 38.80 -16.04 0.86
CA GLU A 552 39.75 -14.96 1.19
C GLU A 552 41.20 -15.47 1.18
N GLY A 553 41.44 -16.71 1.65
CA GLY A 553 42.73 -17.39 1.55
C GLY A 553 43.18 -17.61 0.11
N MET A 554 42.28 -18.01 -0.78
CA MET A 554 42.58 -18.16 -2.22
C MET A 554 43.00 -16.82 -2.87
N PHE A 555 42.41 -15.70 -2.48
CA PHE A 555 42.87 -14.38 -2.96
C PHE A 555 44.26 -14.01 -2.44
N LYS A 556 44.53 -14.24 -1.14
CA LYS A 556 45.84 -13.99 -0.53
C LYS A 556 46.94 -14.85 -1.16
N ASP A 557 46.66 -16.12 -1.46
CA ASP A 557 47.60 -16.99 -2.18
C ASP A 557 47.93 -16.48 -3.59
N ILE A 558 46.95 -15.91 -4.31
CA ILE A 558 47.17 -15.32 -5.65
C ILE A 558 47.97 -14.01 -5.58
N GLU A 559 47.70 -13.16 -4.59
CA GLU A 559 48.45 -11.90 -4.38
C GLU A 559 49.90 -12.21 -3.95
N LEU A 560 50.09 -13.06 -2.93
CA LEU A 560 51.40 -13.52 -2.48
C LEU A 560 52.17 -14.28 -3.59
N SER A 561 51.48 -15.02 -4.46
CA SER A 561 52.12 -15.66 -5.63
C SER A 561 52.76 -14.63 -6.57
N LYS A 562 52.18 -13.44 -6.76
CA LYS A 562 52.81 -12.39 -7.61
C LYS A 562 54.12 -11.92 -6.99
N GLU A 563 54.10 -11.59 -5.70
CA GLU A 563 55.30 -11.20 -4.93
C GLU A 563 56.39 -12.28 -4.96
N ILE A 564 56.00 -13.57 -4.85
CA ILE A 564 56.92 -14.71 -4.95
C ILE A 564 57.52 -14.81 -6.36
N ASN A 565 56.74 -14.61 -7.43
CA ASN A 565 57.25 -14.63 -8.81
C ASN A 565 58.18 -13.45 -9.11
N GLU A 566 57.89 -12.26 -8.62
CA GLU A 566 58.77 -11.09 -8.74
C GLU A 566 60.07 -11.31 -7.96
N SER A 567 59.97 -11.79 -6.71
CA SER A 567 61.11 -12.19 -5.89
C SER A 567 61.92 -13.33 -6.52
N PHE A 568 61.29 -14.25 -7.26
CA PHE A 568 61.97 -15.31 -8.00
C PHE A 568 62.70 -14.75 -9.22
N LYS A 569 62.03 -14.00 -10.10
CA LYS A 569 62.63 -13.35 -11.28
C LYS A 569 63.81 -12.44 -10.91
N GLN A 570 63.79 -11.83 -9.72
CA GLN A 570 64.90 -11.03 -9.20
C GLN A 570 66.00 -11.86 -8.52
N SER A 571 65.78 -13.12 -8.16
CA SER A 571 66.73 -13.97 -7.42
C SER A 571 68.03 -14.24 -8.18
N SER A 572 69.11 -14.55 -7.46
CA SER A 572 70.36 -15.02 -8.06
C SER A 572 70.18 -16.39 -8.72
N GLN A 573 69.41 -17.30 -8.11
CA GLN A 573 69.11 -18.62 -8.68
C GLN A 573 68.46 -18.50 -10.08
N ALA A 574 67.45 -17.63 -10.22
CA ALA A 574 66.80 -17.41 -11.51
C ALA A 574 67.76 -16.82 -12.55
N ARG A 575 68.59 -15.84 -12.16
CA ARG A 575 69.53 -15.17 -13.08
C ARG A 575 70.73 -16.00 -13.51
N THR A 576 71.10 -17.05 -12.76
CA THR A 576 72.31 -17.85 -13.05
C THR A 576 72.07 -19.32 -13.39
N LYS A 577 70.95 -19.92 -12.95
CA LYS A 577 70.65 -21.34 -13.21
C LYS A 577 69.61 -21.59 -14.29
N LEU A 578 68.71 -20.64 -14.59
CA LEU A 578 67.66 -20.88 -15.59
C LEU A 578 68.25 -20.89 -17.01
N PRO A 579 67.85 -21.86 -17.85
CA PRO A 579 68.00 -21.75 -19.29
C PRO A 579 67.33 -20.49 -19.86
N SER A 580 67.72 -20.09 -21.06
CA SER A 580 67.01 -19.05 -21.82
C SER A 580 65.92 -19.68 -22.70
N GLY A 581 64.75 -19.02 -22.80
CA GLY A 581 63.71 -19.37 -23.78
C GLY A 581 62.30 -19.54 -23.22
N ILE A 582 62.14 -19.96 -21.96
CA ILE A 582 60.83 -20.13 -21.32
C ILE A 582 60.61 -19.05 -20.25
N GLU A 583 59.47 -18.35 -20.30
CA GLU A 583 58.98 -17.55 -19.18
C GLU A 583 58.11 -18.43 -18.28
N MET A 584 58.43 -18.49 -16.98
CA MET A 584 57.66 -19.22 -15.98
C MET A 584 56.99 -18.25 -14.99
N SER A 585 55.75 -18.57 -14.64
CA SER A 585 55.00 -17.98 -13.53
C SER A 585 54.37 -19.12 -12.73
N VAL A 586 54.55 -19.10 -11.40
CA VAL A 586 54.13 -20.19 -10.50
C VAL A 586 53.12 -19.66 -9.48
N HIS A 587 51.95 -20.30 -9.39
CA HIS A 587 51.01 -20.04 -8.31
C HIS A 587 51.26 -21.00 -7.15
N VAL A 588 51.63 -20.46 -5.99
CA VAL A 588 51.87 -21.22 -4.76
C VAL A 588 50.61 -21.18 -3.91
N LEU A 589 50.00 -22.35 -3.71
CA LEU A 589 48.63 -22.48 -3.19
C LEU A 589 48.63 -23.16 -1.82
N THR A 590 47.86 -22.62 -0.87
CA THR A 590 47.77 -23.17 0.49
C THR A 590 46.80 -24.35 0.55
N THR A 591 47.32 -25.54 0.84
CA THR A 591 46.53 -26.78 1.00
C THR A 591 45.40 -26.58 2.02
N GLY A 592 44.15 -26.82 1.60
CA GLY A 592 42.94 -26.64 2.41
C GLY A 592 42.09 -25.42 2.00
N TYR A 593 42.72 -24.29 1.63
CA TYR A 593 41.99 -23.13 1.09
C TYR A 593 41.44 -23.43 -0.31
N TRP A 594 42.22 -24.11 -1.14
CA TRP A 594 41.84 -24.50 -2.51
C TRP A 594 41.00 -25.80 -2.54
N PRO A 595 40.34 -26.13 -3.67
CA PRO A 595 39.77 -27.45 -3.89
C PRO A 595 40.83 -28.56 -3.84
N THR A 596 40.44 -29.78 -3.48
CA THR A 596 41.34 -30.94 -3.57
C THR A 596 41.50 -31.35 -5.03
N TYR A 597 42.74 -31.35 -5.52
CA TYR A 597 43.10 -31.85 -6.83
C TYR A 597 43.89 -33.16 -6.68
N PRO A 598 43.47 -34.27 -7.32
CA PRO A 598 44.27 -35.49 -7.30
C PRO A 598 45.59 -35.24 -8.05
N PRO A 599 46.74 -35.61 -7.47
CA PRO A 599 48.01 -35.55 -8.20
C PRO A 599 47.93 -36.48 -9.41
N MET A 600 48.56 -36.06 -10.51
CA MET A 600 48.64 -36.83 -11.75
C MET A 600 50.10 -36.89 -12.18
N ASP A 601 50.66 -38.10 -12.15
CA ASP A 601 52.01 -38.36 -12.60
C ASP A 601 52.10 -38.20 -14.12
N VAL A 602 53.03 -37.36 -14.57
CA VAL A 602 53.28 -37.06 -15.98
C VAL A 602 54.78 -36.89 -16.18
N ARG A 603 55.31 -37.50 -17.23
CA ARG A 603 56.70 -37.36 -17.67
C ARG A 603 56.86 -36.01 -18.37
N LEU A 604 57.24 -34.99 -17.61
CA LEU A 604 57.53 -33.67 -18.16
C LEU A 604 58.85 -33.68 -18.96
N PRO A 605 58.95 -32.91 -20.06
CA PRO A 605 60.21 -32.63 -20.75
C PRO A 605 61.33 -32.14 -19.82
N HIS A 606 62.58 -32.42 -20.19
CA HIS A 606 63.73 -32.11 -19.34
C HIS A 606 63.82 -30.63 -18.97
N GLU A 607 63.52 -29.72 -19.91
CA GLU A 607 63.53 -28.27 -19.65
C GLU A 607 62.54 -27.90 -18.54
N LEU A 608 61.31 -28.41 -18.59
CA LEU A 608 60.29 -28.07 -17.60
C LEU A 608 60.64 -28.57 -16.19
N ASN A 609 61.28 -29.74 -16.06
CA ASN A 609 61.77 -30.23 -14.76
C ASN A 609 62.86 -29.31 -14.18
N VAL A 610 63.82 -28.87 -15.00
CA VAL A 610 64.89 -27.95 -14.57
C VAL A 610 64.32 -26.65 -13.99
N TYR A 611 63.31 -26.06 -14.64
CA TYR A 611 62.62 -24.86 -14.12
C TYR A 611 61.86 -25.14 -12.81
N GLN A 612 61.19 -26.30 -12.69
CA GLN A 612 60.49 -26.70 -11.47
C GLN A 612 61.45 -26.89 -10.29
N ASP A 613 62.59 -27.54 -10.49
CA ASP A 613 63.57 -27.79 -9.42
C ASP A 613 64.29 -26.51 -8.99
N ILE A 614 64.65 -25.61 -9.90
CA ILE A 614 65.25 -24.31 -9.56
C ILE A 614 64.28 -23.44 -8.76
N PHE A 615 62.98 -23.45 -9.10
CA PHE A 615 61.96 -22.76 -8.30
C PHE A 615 61.77 -23.40 -6.92
N LYS A 616 61.79 -24.73 -6.84
CA LYS A 616 61.67 -25.49 -5.59
C LYS A 616 62.86 -25.21 -4.66
N GLU A 617 64.08 -25.16 -5.17
CA GLU A 617 65.28 -24.74 -4.42
C GLU A 617 65.14 -23.32 -3.88
N PHE A 618 64.77 -22.36 -4.74
CA PHE A 618 64.52 -20.97 -4.33
C PHE A 618 63.47 -20.88 -3.22
N TYR A 619 62.29 -21.48 -3.42
CA TYR A 619 61.19 -21.38 -2.47
C TYR A 619 61.52 -22.03 -1.12
N LEU A 620 62.15 -23.21 -1.12
CA LEU A 620 62.56 -23.88 0.13
C LEU A 620 63.70 -23.14 0.84
N SER A 621 64.58 -22.44 0.11
CA SER A 621 65.60 -21.57 0.72
C SER A 621 65.01 -20.33 1.41
N LYS A 622 63.84 -19.85 0.97
CA LYS A 622 63.13 -18.69 1.55
C LYS A 622 62.08 -19.06 2.59
N TYR A 623 61.49 -20.25 2.50
CA TYR A 623 60.41 -20.73 3.37
C TYR A 623 60.69 -22.15 3.89
N SER A 624 61.52 -22.23 4.93
CA SER A 624 61.84 -23.49 5.61
C SER A 624 60.62 -24.19 6.22
N GLY A 625 60.70 -25.51 6.40
CA GLY A 625 59.62 -26.32 6.98
C GLY A 625 58.39 -26.55 6.10
N ARG A 626 58.37 -26.03 4.85
CA ARG A 626 57.28 -26.26 3.89
C ARG A 626 57.59 -27.43 2.95
N HIS A 627 56.55 -28.10 2.46
CA HIS A 627 56.63 -29.10 1.39
C HIS A 627 55.86 -28.61 0.15
N LEU A 628 56.43 -28.80 -1.04
CA LEU A 628 55.79 -28.44 -2.32
C LEU A 628 55.36 -29.71 -3.09
N MET A 629 54.20 -29.65 -3.73
CA MET A 629 53.68 -30.68 -4.63
C MET A 629 53.14 -30.00 -5.89
N TRP A 630 53.65 -30.38 -7.06
CA TRP A 630 53.21 -29.82 -8.34
C TRP A 630 51.88 -30.43 -8.77
N GLN A 631 50.92 -29.58 -9.14
CA GLN A 631 49.59 -29.98 -9.61
C GLN A 631 49.50 -29.83 -11.13
N ASN A 632 50.09 -30.79 -11.84
CA ASN A 632 50.26 -30.78 -13.30
C ASN A 632 48.94 -30.58 -14.07
N SER A 633 47.82 -31.04 -13.51
CA SER A 633 46.46 -30.91 -14.06
C SER A 633 45.93 -29.46 -14.14
N LEU A 634 46.55 -28.52 -13.43
CA LEU A 634 46.24 -27.08 -13.45
C LEU A 634 47.22 -26.26 -14.31
N GLY A 635 48.32 -26.88 -14.74
CA GLY A 635 49.34 -26.23 -15.57
C GLY A 635 48.82 -25.85 -16.94
N HIS A 636 49.28 -24.71 -17.45
CA HIS A 636 49.01 -24.23 -18.80
C HIS A 636 50.26 -23.53 -19.36
N CYS A 637 50.40 -23.54 -20.69
CA CYS A 637 51.55 -23.01 -21.40
C CYS A 637 51.09 -22.27 -22.66
N VAL A 638 51.94 -21.36 -23.16
CA VAL A 638 51.78 -20.77 -24.50
C VAL A 638 52.90 -21.30 -25.38
N LEU A 639 52.58 -22.15 -26.35
CA LEU A 639 53.55 -22.74 -27.26
C LEU A 639 53.64 -21.96 -28.57
N LYS A 640 54.86 -21.71 -29.04
CA LYS A 640 55.14 -21.17 -30.36
C LYS A 640 55.30 -22.33 -31.34
N ALA A 641 54.29 -22.55 -32.18
CA ALA A 641 54.24 -23.62 -33.16
C ALA A 641 54.45 -23.09 -34.58
N GLU A 642 55.32 -23.76 -35.35
CA GLU A 642 55.60 -23.39 -36.74
C GLU A 642 54.82 -24.31 -37.68
N PHE A 643 53.78 -23.76 -38.32
CA PHE A 643 52.99 -24.48 -39.32
C PHE A 643 53.40 -24.04 -40.74
N PRO A 644 53.16 -24.86 -41.79
CA PRO A 644 53.45 -24.50 -43.18
C PRO A 644 52.76 -23.23 -43.71
N LYS A 645 51.77 -22.69 -42.96
CA LYS A 645 51.08 -21.42 -43.25
C LYS A 645 51.43 -20.30 -42.27
N GLY A 646 52.62 -20.39 -41.65
CA GLY A 646 53.16 -19.39 -40.73
C GLY A 646 53.08 -19.79 -39.25
N LYS A 647 53.81 -19.06 -38.42
CA LYS A 647 53.92 -19.30 -36.97
C LYS A 647 52.62 -18.95 -36.24
N LYS A 648 52.30 -19.70 -35.18
CA LYS A 648 51.12 -19.48 -34.33
C LYS A 648 51.48 -19.69 -32.86
N GLU A 649 50.77 -18.98 -31.99
CA GLU A 649 50.85 -19.19 -30.54
C GLU A 649 49.62 -19.99 -30.08
N LEU A 650 49.86 -21.04 -29.31
CA LEU A 650 48.86 -21.99 -28.84
C LEU A 650 48.80 -21.93 -27.32
N ALA A 651 47.75 -21.33 -26.76
CA ALA A 651 47.46 -21.39 -25.33
C ALA A 651 46.81 -22.76 -25.01
N VAL A 652 47.53 -23.60 -24.27
CA VAL A 652 47.22 -25.03 -24.07
C VAL A 652 47.41 -25.46 -22.62
N SER A 653 46.79 -26.56 -22.19
CA SER A 653 47.09 -27.18 -20.89
C SER A 653 48.47 -27.84 -20.89
N LEU A 654 49.02 -28.15 -19.70
CA LEU A 654 50.29 -28.84 -19.59
C LEU A 654 50.23 -30.25 -20.21
N PHE A 655 49.11 -30.98 -20.08
CA PHE A 655 48.93 -32.28 -20.75
C PHE A 655 48.93 -32.16 -22.28
N GLN A 656 48.28 -31.12 -22.82
CA GLN A 656 48.36 -30.80 -24.25
C GLN A 656 49.81 -30.43 -24.65
N THR A 657 50.54 -29.71 -23.80
CA THR A 657 51.93 -29.32 -24.03
C THR A 657 52.86 -30.51 -24.17
N VAL A 658 52.85 -31.41 -23.17
CA VAL A 658 53.70 -32.61 -23.17
C VAL A 658 53.41 -33.48 -24.40
N VAL A 659 52.13 -33.65 -24.78
CA VAL A 659 51.74 -34.38 -26.00
C VAL A 659 52.21 -33.69 -27.28
N VAL A 660 52.09 -32.36 -27.40
CA VAL A 660 52.50 -31.62 -28.60
C VAL A 660 54.02 -31.57 -28.76
N MET A 661 54.79 -31.48 -27.67
CA MET A 661 56.26 -31.44 -27.73
C MET A 661 56.88 -32.72 -28.31
N LEU A 662 56.24 -33.89 -28.18
CA LEU A 662 56.70 -35.14 -28.82
C LEU A 662 56.74 -35.05 -30.36
N PHE A 663 55.97 -34.14 -30.96
CA PHE A 663 55.93 -33.97 -32.43
C PHE A 663 57.09 -33.12 -32.98
N ASN A 664 57.99 -32.64 -32.11
CA ASN A 664 59.27 -32.05 -32.55
C ASN A 664 60.19 -33.14 -33.15
N ASP A 665 60.20 -34.33 -32.55
CA ASP A 665 61.08 -35.44 -32.93
C ASP A 665 60.39 -36.47 -33.85
N ALA A 666 59.05 -36.51 -33.88
CA ALA A 666 58.28 -37.51 -34.63
C ALA A 666 57.05 -36.93 -35.35
N GLN A 667 56.94 -37.16 -36.67
CA GLN A 667 55.79 -36.70 -37.47
C GLN A 667 54.49 -37.51 -37.22
N LYS A 668 54.60 -38.73 -36.70
CA LYS A 668 53.49 -39.64 -36.41
C LYS A 668 53.83 -40.46 -35.17
N LEU A 669 52.85 -40.59 -34.27
CA LEU A 669 52.93 -41.38 -33.04
C LEU A 669 51.59 -42.10 -32.84
N SER A 670 51.61 -43.34 -32.36
CA SER A 670 50.39 -44.05 -31.98
C SER A 670 49.90 -43.61 -30.60
N PHE A 671 48.67 -44.01 -30.24
CA PHE A 671 48.13 -43.76 -28.90
C PHE A 671 48.99 -44.39 -27.79
N LEU A 672 49.62 -45.54 -28.06
CA LEU A 672 50.46 -46.23 -27.09
C LEU A 672 51.81 -45.50 -26.91
N ASP A 673 52.46 -45.10 -28.00
CA ASP A 673 53.73 -44.37 -27.94
C ASP A 673 53.59 -43.06 -27.16
N ILE A 674 52.50 -42.30 -27.40
CA ILE A 674 52.20 -41.08 -26.65
C ILE A 674 51.93 -41.39 -25.17
N LYS A 675 51.20 -42.47 -24.87
CA LYS A 675 50.91 -42.88 -23.48
C LYS A 675 52.18 -43.24 -22.73
N ASP A 676 53.06 -44.04 -23.32
CA ASP A 676 54.28 -44.52 -22.67
C ASP A 676 55.34 -43.41 -22.59
N ALA A 677 55.41 -42.50 -23.58
CA ALA A 677 56.28 -41.33 -23.51
C ALA A 677 55.81 -40.31 -22.44
N THR A 678 54.51 -39.98 -22.39
CA THR A 678 53.99 -38.93 -21.49
C THR A 678 53.62 -39.42 -20.09
N GLY A 679 53.33 -40.71 -19.90
CA GLY A 679 52.83 -41.29 -18.64
C GLY A 679 51.38 -40.94 -18.30
N ILE A 680 50.66 -40.18 -19.13
CA ILE A 680 49.31 -39.68 -18.83
C ILE A 680 48.29 -40.84 -18.79
N GLU A 681 47.42 -40.85 -17.76
CA GLU A 681 46.34 -41.83 -17.63
C GLU A 681 45.47 -41.94 -18.88
N ASP A 682 45.06 -43.17 -19.21
CA ASP A 682 44.33 -43.52 -20.43
C ASP A 682 43.07 -42.65 -20.67
N LYS A 683 42.32 -42.37 -19.61
CA LYS A 683 41.09 -41.56 -19.62
C LYS A 683 41.37 -40.08 -19.92
N GLU A 684 42.43 -39.52 -19.32
CA GLU A 684 42.80 -38.11 -19.49
C GLU A 684 43.54 -37.89 -20.80
N LEU A 685 44.37 -38.85 -21.24
CA LEU A 685 45.04 -38.81 -22.53
C LEU A 685 44.02 -38.83 -23.69
N ARG A 686 42.95 -39.65 -23.59
CA ARG A 686 41.85 -39.62 -24.57
C ARG A 686 41.17 -38.25 -24.63
N ARG A 687 40.89 -37.62 -23.48
CA ARG A 687 40.31 -36.27 -23.41
C ARG A 687 41.24 -35.21 -24.03
N THR A 688 42.53 -35.31 -23.71
CA THR A 688 43.59 -34.43 -24.23
C THR A 688 43.70 -34.55 -25.76
N LEU A 689 43.84 -35.76 -26.29
CA LEU A 689 43.93 -36.00 -27.74
C LEU A 689 42.63 -35.65 -28.48
N GLN A 690 41.45 -35.91 -27.89
CA GLN A 690 40.16 -35.50 -28.45
C GLN A 690 40.08 -33.97 -28.60
N SER A 691 40.60 -33.21 -27.62
CA SER A 691 40.62 -31.74 -27.70
C SER A 691 41.56 -31.23 -28.81
N LEU A 692 42.70 -31.89 -29.03
CA LEU A 692 43.70 -31.51 -30.03
C LEU A 692 43.35 -31.93 -31.47
N ALA A 693 42.65 -33.06 -31.64
CA ALA A 693 42.37 -33.65 -32.96
C ALA A 693 40.90 -33.55 -33.42
N CYS A 694 39.94 -33.52 -32.48
CA CYS A 694 38.51 -33.47 -32.77
C CYS A 694 37.87 -32.13 -32.41
N GLY A 695 38.64 -31.16 -31.90
CA GLY A 695 38.17 -29.82 -31.53
C GLY A 695 37.76 -28.96 -32.73
N LYS A 696 37.21 -27.76 -32.42
CA LYS A 696 36.89 -26.72 -33.42
C LYS A 696 38.14 -26.23 -34.17
N VAL A 697 39.27 -26.14 -33.47
CA VAL A 697 40.61 -25.96 -34.03
C VAL A 697 41.33 -27.29 -33.86
N ARG A 698 41.89 -27.83 -34.93
CA ARG A 698 42.61 -29.12 -34.93
C ARG A 698 44.09 -28.85 -35.07
N VAL A 699 44.84 -29.17 -34.02
CA VAL A 699 46.31 -29.06 -33.97
C VAL A 699 46.95 -30.35 -34.47
N LEU A 700 46.32 -31.49 -34.16
CA LEU A 700 46.73 -32.82 -34.61
C LEU A 700 45.69 -33.40 -35.57
N GLN A 701 46.11 -34.30 -36.47
CA GLN A 701 45.21 -35.08 -37.30
C GLN A 701 45.23 -36.53 -36.83
N LYS A 702 44.07 -37.07 -36.41
CA LYS A 702 43.94 -38.51 -36.21
C LYS A 702 43.97 -39.20 -37.58
N VAL A 703 45.08 -39.88 -37.87
CA VAL A 703 45.13 -40.90 -38.92
C VAL A 703 44.42 -42.15 -38.39
N SER A 704 43.66 -42.83 -39.26
CA SER A 704 42.86 -44.02 -38.96
C SER A 704 43.72 -45.26 -38.75
#